data_AF-A0A1T5L7B9-F1
#
_entry.id   AF-A0A1T5L7B9-F1
#
_cell.length_a   1.000
_cell.length_b   1.000
_cell.length_c   1.000
_cell.angle_alpha   90.00
_cell.angle_beta   90.00
_cell.angle_gamma   90.00
#
_symmetry.space_group_name_H-M   'P 1'
#
loop_
_entity.id
_entity.type
_entity.pdbx_description
1 polymer ?
#
loop_
_entity_poly.entity_id
_entity_poly.type
_entity_poly.pdbx_seq_one_letter_code
_entity_poly.pdbx_strand_id
1 'polypeptide(L)'
;MYEKPFYKGFFCFRTVNTDPLTQNSRHLLIHDQITSLRIVTLYRYTPLIMKLKQQITLLISLSLLIPSVLISSVAIYKIKSKATADIESYRLEEMNKLKLYVKHITDIGYGIVEVNYKQLSDSVTAISKDTTVSSEALRKNTLNKTLVMLSQIRFDKGEGYFWVTDNKVPYPTMLMHAEKKNLAGVSLSDAKYNVEKYTGKNIYQLRAELCNAKGEGYVEYTMKKPGTEEVENKLSYSRLFAPLGWIISTGFYTDQIDQLVALKQEEVTKQIGQVVLVIVGITIFVLITGLSISFYFSNRLTQAIITIKEKLKQLARGEQTEEATTTRRDEVGAMTESLNLLVNGLRSYTSFAKEIGQGNLTQSFQPLSESDILGNELLDMRNNLKKATDEKNIRDWANEGMAHIGDVLRRNTSDTTELCHDIVKMLIKYIKANQGALFLMVEGDKPEDTCLEQMATYAYDRKKMINRKIGLGDGLVGQSVLEKATIHLSSIPKNYITITSGLGEALPETILIVPLIHNDEVFGVIEMASFNKLQKHEIQFVEKVAESIASTISTVQVNERTKRLLTQSQQMSEELKAQEEELRQNQEELQATQEQMRRRQIELERENELLKHEMALVPEAKNRHAYVAASVRKAF
;
A
#
# COMPACT_ATOMS: atom_id res chain seq x y z
N MET A 1 2.55 17.50 -18.54
CA MET A 1 1.92 18.07 -17.32
C MET A 1 1.92 16.96 -16.28
N TYR A 2 2.55 17.06 -15.10
CA TYR A 2 3.29 18.16 -14.45
C TYR A 2 4.73 17.69 -14.12
N GLU A 3 5.76 18.40 -14.55
CA GLU A 3 6.57 19.36 -13.75
C GLU A 3 7.47 18.73 -12.65
N LYS A 4 8.79 18.87 -12.85
CA LYS A 4 9.83 18.83 -11.82
C LYS A 4 10.44 20.23 -11.70
N PRO A 5 10.64 20.80 -10.49
CA PRO A 5 11.34 22.06 -10.36
C PRO A 5 12.87 21.86 -10.46
N PHE A 6 13.50 22.67 -11.29
CA PHE A 6 14.93 22.98 -11.21
C PHE A 6 15.20 23.77 -9.92
N TYR A 7 16.27 23.45 -9.19
CA TYR A 7 16.90 24.39 -8.27
C TYR A 7 18.31 24.74 -8.74
N LYS A 8 18.47 25.96 -9.24
CA LYS A 8 19.78 26.60 -9.45
C LYS A 8 20.29 27.11 -8.09
N GLY A 9 21.47 26.68 -7.68
CA GLY A 9 22.26 27.31 -6.60
C GLY A 9 23.51 27.94 -7.17
N PHE A 10 23.51 29.26 -7.35
CA PHE A 10 24.70 30.02 -7.74
C PHE A 10 25.68 30.10 -6.56
N PHE A 11 26.96 29.78 -6.79
CA PHE A 11 28.06 30.29 -5.96
C PHE A 11 28.95 31.18 -6.80
N CYS A 12 28.93 32.48 -6.49
CA CYS A 12 29.73 33.50 -7.17
C CYS A 12 31.04 33.70 -6.39
N PHE A 13 32.16 33.23 -6.93
CA PHE A 13 33.49 33.57 -6.40
C PHE A 13 33.95 34.90 -7.00
N ARG A 14 33.89 35.96 -6.20
CA ARG A 14 34.46 37.27 -6.54
C ARG A 14 35.95 37.27 -6.17
N THR A 15 36.82 37.39 -7.16
CA THR A 15 38.25 37.55 -6.94
C THR A 15 38.56 38.92 -6.34
N VAL A 16 39.32 38.92 -5.25
CA VAL A 16 40.00 40.11 -4.71
C VAL A 16 41.47 39.75 -4.54
N ASN A 17 42.34 40.67 -4.96
CA ASN A 17 43.76 40.44 -5.15
C ASN A 17 44.54 41.24 -4.11
N THR A 18 45.19 40.59 -3.13
CA THR A 18 46.11 41.22 -2.17
C THR A 18 47.22 40.26 -1.72
N ASP A 19 48.46 40.71 -1.96
CA ASP A 19 49.78 40.33 -1.43
C ASP A 19 50.36 38.88 -1.48
N PRO A 20 51.67 38.74 -1.83
CA PRO A 20 52.34 37.44 -1.98
C PRO A 20 53.29 37.08 -0.80
N LEU A 21 52.76 36.88 0.41
CA LEU A 21 53.54 36.34 1.53
C LEU A 21 52.76 35.31 2.36
N THR A 22 52.84 34.02 1.97
CA THR A 22 52.79 32.79 2.82
C THR A 22 52.52 31.54 1.95
N GLN A 23 53.55 30.95 1.36
CA GLN A 23 53.39 29.81 0.44
C GLN A 23 53.42 28.42 1.12
N ASN A 24 53.59 28.34 2.45
CA ASN A 24 53.78 27.07 3.17
C ASN A 24 52.55 26.54 3.97
N SER A 25 51.44 27.27 4.03
CA SER A 25 50.26 26.88 4.83
C SER A 25 49.08 26.31 4.03
N ARG A 26 49.13 26.33 2.67
CA ARG A 26 48.04 25.83 1.82
C ARG A 26 48.06 24.32 1.52
N HIS A 27 49.21 23.65 1.67
CA HIS A 27 49.31 22.22 1.35
C HIS A 27 48.64 21.28 2.36
N LEU A 28 48.48 21.68 3.63
CA LEU A 28 47.78 20.87 4.64
C LEU A 28 46.24 20.92 4.50
N LEU A 29 45.68 22.11 4.27
CA LEU A 29 44.22 22.32 4.22
C LEU A 29 43.54 21.66 2.99
N ILE A 30 44.25 21.56 1.87
CA ILE A 30 43.71 20.95 0.64
C ILE A 30 43.65 19.42 0.77
N HIS A 31 44.59 18.80 1.50
CA HIS A 31 44.58 17.35 1.70
C HIS A 31 43.38 16.89 2.54
N ASP A 32 43.02 17.66 3.56
CA ASP A 32 41.94 17.33 4.51
C ASP A 32 40.52 17.49 3.90
N GLN A 33 40.34 18.46 2.98
CA GLN A 33 39.11 18.59 2.20
C GLN A 33 38.95 17.48 1.15
N ILE A 34 40.05 16.96 0.59
CA ILE A 34 39.98 15.87 -0.40
C ILE A 34 39.68 14.51 0.26
N THR A 35 40.16 14.24 1.48
CA THR A 35 39.78 13.04 2.24
C THR A 35 38.32 13.07 2.70
N SER A 36 37.85 14.20 3.23
CA SER A 36 36.45 14.34 3.65
C SER A 36 35.46 14.22 2.48
N LEU A 37 35.76 14.83 1.32
CA LEU A 37 34.94 14.62 0.11
C LEU A 37 34.93 13.15 -0.35
N ARG A 38 36.06 12.44 -0.31
CA ARG A 38 36.12 11.02 -0.71
C ARG A 38 35.31 10.12 0.21
N ILE A 39 35.33 10.34 1.52
CA ILE A 39 34.54 9.56 2.49
C ILE A 39 33.02 9.78 2.26
N VAL A 40 32.59 11.04 2.09
CA VAL A 40 31.19 11.38 1.80
C VAL A 40 30.74 10.82 0.44
N THR A 41 31.61 10.82 -0.57
CA THR A 41 31.30 10.29 -1.90
C THR A 41 31.18 8.76 -1.89
N LEU A 42 32.03 8.05 -1.15
CA LEU A 42 31.91 6.60 -0.92
C LEU A 42 30.54 6.26 -0.31
N TYR A 43 30.12 6.99 0.73
CA TYR A 43 28.80 6.81 1.36
C TYR A 43 27.62 7.02 0.40
N ARG A 44 27.78 7.92 -0.58
CA ARG A 44 26.72 8.28 -1.54
C ARG A 44 26.51 7.25 -2.64
N TYR A 45 27.50 6.40 -2.94
CA TYR A 45 27.45 5.40 -4.02
C TYR A 45 27.49 3.93 -3.54
N THR A 46 27.97 3.63 -2.33
CA THR A 46 27.84 2.28 -1.72
C THR A 46 26.42 1.69 -1.71
N PRO A 47 25.31 2.46 -1.52
CA PRO A 47 23.97 1.86 -1.55
C PRO A 47 23.51 1.30 -2.91
N LEU A 48 24.23 1.53 -4.02
CA LEU A 48 23.83 0.98 -5.34
C LEU A 48 24.23 -0.48 -5.59
N ILE A 49 25.15 -1.08 -4.82
CA ILE A 49 25.70 -2.42 -5.11
C ILE A 49 25.42 -3.43 -3.98
N MET A 50 25.33 -2.96 -2.74
CA MET A 50 25.22 -3.84 -1.56
C MET A 50 23.78 -4.27 -1.26
N LYS A 51 23.57 -5.52 -0.83
CA LYS A 51 22.25 -5.99 -0.37
C LYS A 51 21.86 -5.29 0.94
N LEU A 52 20.55 -5.10 1.18
CA LEU A 52 20.00 -4.42 2.38
C LEU A 52 20.65 -4.88 3.70
N LYS A 53 20.80 -6.20 3.92
CA LYS A 53 21.49 -6.76 5.09
C LYS A 53 22.90 -6.19 5.28
N GLN A 54 23.68 -6.10 4.21
CA GLN A 54 25.06 -5.62 4.24
C GLN A 54 25.12 -4.12 4.51
N GLN A 55 24.21 -3.34 3.92
CA GLN A 55 24.10 -1.89 4.15
C GLN A 55 23.82 -1.58 5.63
N ILE A 56 22.80 -2.23 6.22
CA ILE A 56 22.43 -2.05 7.64
C ILE A 56 23.59 -2.50 8.55
N THR A 57 24.19 -3.66 8.26
CA THR A 57 25.32 -4.17 9.07
C THR A 57 26.51 -3.20 9.06
N LEU A 58 26.83 -2.62 7.90
CA LEU A 58 27.93 -1.66 7.71
C LEU A 58 27.66 -0.31 8.38
N LEU A 59 26.44 0.22 8.26
CA LEU A 59 26.02 1.47 8.91
C LEU A 59 26.19 1.38 10.43
N ILE A 60 25.72 0.29 11.04
CA ILE A 60 25.79 0.06 12.48
C ILE A 60 27.22 -0.24 12.93
N SER A 61 27.99 -1.04 12.17
CA SER A 61 29.38 -1.34 12.57
C SER A 61 30.28 -0.12 12.49
N LEU A 62 30.10 0.76 11.49
CA LEU A 62 30.90 1.96 11.35
C LEU A 62 30.58 3.02 12.41
N SER A 63 29.30 3.19 12.78
CA SER A 63 28.88 4.11 13.83
C SER A 63 29.37 3.68 15.23
N LEU A 64 29.61 2.40 15.44
CA LEU A 64 30.30 1.86 16.62
C LEU A 64 31.83 1.99 16.54
N LEU A 65 32.42 1.76 15.36
CA LEU A 65 33.88 1.72 15.18
C LEU A 65 34.54 3.08 15.43
N ILE A 66 34.07 4.13 14.76
CA ILE A 66 34.74 5.43 14.75
C ILE A 66 34.81 6.05 16.17
N PRO A 67 33.70 6.13 16.95
CA PRO A 67 33.76 6.71 18.29
C PRO A 67 34.59 5.87 19.25
N SER A 68 34.49 4.53 19.18
CA SER A 68 35.22 3.63 20.10
C SER A 68 36.73 3.76 19.95
N VAL A 69 37.23 3.83 18.71
CA VAL A 69 38.66 4.03 18.43
C VAL A 69 39.12 5.44 18.84
N LEU A 70 38.29 6.47 18.59
CA LEU A 70 38.61 7.86 18.94
C LEU A 70 38.71 8.06 20.46
N ILE A 71 37.72 7.58 21.22
CA ILE A 71 37.68 7.65 22.68
C ILE A 71 38.90 6.94 23.28
N SER A 72 39.22 5.74 22.78
CA SER A 72 40.39 4.96 23.23
C SER A 72 41.70 5.70 22.98
N SER A 73 41.86 6.28 21.78
CA SER A 73 43.06 7.03 21.40
C SER A 73 43.27 8.27 22.28
N VAL A 74 42.20 9.03 22.55
CA VAL A 74 42.24 10.19 23.45
C VAL A 74 42.53 9.79 24.89
N ALA A 75 41.96 8.68 25.39
CA ALA A 75 42.23 8.17 26.72
C ALA A 75 43.70 7.75 26.90
N ILE A 76 44.24 6.97 25.94
CA ILE A 76 45.64 6.52 25.95
C ILE A 76 46.59 7.73 25.88
N TYR A 77 46.28 8.73 25.05
CA TYR A 77 47.06 9.97 24.98
C TYR A 77 47.09 10.72 26.32
N LYS A 78 45.92 10.95 26.95
CA LYS A 78 45.83 11.63 28.25
C LYS A 78 46.57 10.89 29.36
N ILE A 79 46.49 9.56 29.41
CA ILE A 79 47.20 8.74 30.40
C ILE A 79 48.72 8.88 30.23
N LYS A 80 49.23 8.76 28.99
CA LYS A 80 50.66 8.94 28.72
C LYS A 80 51.14 10.35 29.04
N SER A 81 50.40 11.38 28.63
CA SER A 81 50.73 12.78 28.90
C SER A 81 50.77 13.09 30.40
N LYS A 82 49.79 12.59 31.17
CA LYS A 82 49.80 12.75 32.63
C LYS A 82 51.01 12.04 33.26
N ALA A 83 51.29 10.80 32.85
CA ALA A 83 52.41 10.05 33.40
C ALA A 83 53.77 10.73 33.21
N THR A 84 54.01 11.36 32.05
CA THR A 84 55.22 12.16 31.83
C THR A 84 55.32 13.32 32.83
N ALA A 85 54.22 14.03 33.08
CA ALA A 85 54.18 15.12 34.07
C ALA A 85 54.35 14.61 35.51
N ASP A 86 53.73 13.48 35.87
CA ASP A 86 53.88 12.84 37.18
C ASP A 86 55.37 12.47 37.44
N ILE A 87 56.09 11.95 36.44
CA ILE A 87 57.52 11.60 36.53
C ILE A 87 58.42 12.84 36.65
N GLU A 88 58.11 13.91 35.90
CA GLU A 88 58.84 15.19 36.01
C GLU A 88 58.64 15.83 37.39
N SER A 89 57.42 15.79 37.93
CA SER A 89 57.13 16.28 39.28
C SER A 89 57.88 15.50 40.36
N TYR A 90 57.99 14.18 40.22
CA TYR A 90 58.77 13.32 41.13
C TYR A 90 60.26 13.68 41.11
N ARG A 91 60.85 13.89 39.92
CA ARG A 91 62.24 14.38 39.78
C ARG A 91 62.44 15.71 40.49
N LEU A 92 61.49 16.64 40.36
CA LEU A 92 61.56 17.95 41.00
C LEU A 92 61.47 17.86 42.53
N GLU A 93 60.62 16.96 43.06
CA GLU A 93 60.48 16.71 44.50
C GLU A 93 61.79 16.17 45.10
N GLU A 94 62.38 15.13 44.51
CA GLU A 94 63.65 14.54 44.96
C GLU A 94 64.82 15.54 44.84
N MET A 95 64.86 16.33 43.77
CA MET A 95 65.86 17.39 43.61
C MET A 95 65.72 18.48 44.68
N ASN A 96 64.51 18.79 45.13
CA ASN A 96 64.27 19.75 46.20
C ASN A 96 64.64 19.17 47.59
N LYS A 97 64.37 17.89 47.84
CA LYS A 97 64.87 17.17 49.04
C LYS A 97 66.40 17.21 49.10
N LEU A 98 67.08 16.93 47.98
CA LEU A 98 68.53 16.98 47.90
C LEU A 98 69.06 18.40 48.15
N LYS A 99 68.49 19.44 47.53
CA LYS A 99 68.88 20.85 47.79
C LYS A 99 68.86 21.19 49.28
N LEU A 100 67.77 20.89 49.98
CA LEU A 100 67.65 21.12 51.42
C LEU A 100 68.72 20.34 52.21
N TYR A 101 68.97 19.09 51.84
CA TYR A 101 70.00 18.27 52.50
C TYR A 101 71.42 18.82 52.29
N VAL A 102 71.80 19.18 51.05
CA VAL A 102 73.10 19.82 50.78
C VAL A 102 73.25 21.11 51.58
N LYS A 103 72.18 21.92 51.68
CA LYS A 103 72.17 23.14 52.48
C LYS A 103 72.43 22.86 53.96
N HIS A 104 71.70 21.92 54.57
CA HIS A 104 71.91 21.56 55.97
C HIS A 104 73.35 21.07 56.26
N ILE A 105 73.94 20.27 55.36
CA ILE A 105 75.34 19.82 55.53
C ILE A 105 76.34 21.00 55.39
N THR A 106 76.15 21.91 54.43
CA THR A 106 76.98 23.13 54.35
C THR A 106 76.81 24.01 55.59
N ASP A 107 75.60 24.14 56.13
CA ASP A 107 75.34 24.94 57.33
C ASP A 107 76.00 24.34 58.59
N ILE A 108 76.14 23.02 58.69
CA ILE A 108 76.99 22.37 59.72
C ILE A 108 78.47 22.76 59.52
N GLY A 109 78.98 22.69 58.29
CA GLY A 109 80.35 23.13 57.98
C GLY A 109 80.60 24.61 58.27
N TYR A 110 79.59 25.46 57.99
CA TYR A 110 79.59 26.89 58.33
C TYR A 110 79.63 27.09 59.84
N GLY A 111 78.80 26.39 60.61
CA GLY A 111 78.78 26.45 62.07
C GLY A 111 80.12 26.02 62.71
N ILE A 112 80.82 25.05 62.12
CA ILE A 112 82.17 24.68 62.55
C ILE A 112 83.16 25.85 62.34
N VAL A 113 83.08 26.57 61.21
CA VAL A 113 83.90 27.78 61.00
C VAL A 113 83.52 28.89 61.97
N GLU A 114 82.23 29.13 62.18
CA GLU A 114 81.71 30.18 63.05
C GLU A 114 82.12 29.98 64.52
N VAL A 115 81.97 28.77 65.05
CA VAL A 115 82.36 28.45 66.44
C VAL A 115 83.87 28.60 66.63
N ASN A 116 84.69 28.07 65.72
CA ASN A 116 86.15 28.20 65.81
C ASN A 116 86.60 29.66 65.62
N TYR A 117 85.95 30.42 64.74
CA TYR A 117 86.22 31.85 64.55
C TYR A 117 85.85 32.66 65.79
N LYS A 118 84.71 32.38 66.42
CA LYS A 118 84.29 33.05 67.65
C LYS A 118 85.26 32.76 68.81
N GLN A 119 85.59 31.49 69.05
CA GLN A 119 86.59 31.10 70.05
C GLN A 119 87.95 31.78 69.79
N LEU A 120 88.35 31.90 68.52
CA LEU A 120 89.55 32.64 68.13
C LEU A 120 89.44 34.15 68.41
N SER A 121 88.32 34.78 68.09
CA SER A 121 88.06 36.21 68.36
C SER A 121 88.07 36.51 69.86
N ASP A 122 87.43 35.66 70.67
CA ASP A 122 87.42 35.75 72.13
C ASP A 122 88.84 35.58 72.69
N SER A 123 89.59 34.58 72.20
CA SER A 123 90.99 34.32 72.61
C SER A 123 91.95 35.44 72.22
N VAL A 124 91.81 36.01 71.02
CA VAL A 124 92.65 37.14 70.56
C VAL A 124 92.32 38.42 71.33
N THR A 125 91.05 38.62 71.71
CA THR A 125 90.61 39.74 72.58
C THR A 125 91.12 39.60 74.02
N ALA A 126 91.34 38.37 74.50
CA ALA A 126 91.98 38.11 75.78
C ALA A 126 93.50 38.33 75.72
N ILE A 127 94.17 37.84 74.67
CA ILE A 127 95.63 37.90 74.51
C ILE A 127 96.14 39.31 74.16
N SER A 128 95.31 40.19 73.56
CA SER A 128 95.71 41.60 73.33
C SER A 128 95.95 42.41 74.62
N LYS A 129 95.68 41.84 75.80
CA LYS A 129 96.00 42.41 77.11
C LYS A 129 97.28 41.86 77.75
N ASP A 130 97.89 40.81 77.21
CA ASP A 130 99.03 40.14 77.84
C ASP A 130 100.13 39.76 76.83
N THR A 131 101.34 40.27 77.03
CA THR A 131 102.33 40.39 75.95
C THR A 131 103.25 39.19 75.89
N THR A 132 103.17 38.35 74.84
CA THR A 132 104.32 37.63 74.21
C THR A 132 103.92 36.72 73.05
N VAL A 133 102.66 36.30 72.91
CA VAL A 133 102.20 35.49 71.76
C VAL A 133 101.79 36.39 70.60
N SER A 134 102.43 36.23 69.43
CA SER A 134 101.97 36.90 68.21
C SER A 134 100.55 36.46 67.86
N SER A 135 99.60 37.39 67.92
CA SER A 135 98.18 37.18 67.64
C SER A 135 97.94 36.63 66.22
N GLU A 136 98.82 36.95 65.28
CA GLU A 136 98.81 36.44 63.91
C GLU A 136 99.16 34.94 63.84
N ALA A 137 100.14 34.48 64.64
CA ALA A 137 100.52 33.08 64.69
C ALA A 137 99.39 32.20 65.27
N LEU A 138 98.71 32.69 66.32
CA LEU A 138 97.53 32.02 66.88
C LEU A 138 96.38 31.97 65.86
N ARG A 139 96.08 33.11 65.22
CA ARG A 139 95.05 33.20 64.16
C ARG A 139 95.33 32.21 63.03
N LYS A 140 96.57 32.16 62.53
CA LYS A 140 96.97 31.21 61.48
C LYS A 140 96.83 29.75 61.92
N ASN A 141 97.22 29.42 63.16
CA ASN A 141 97.12 28.07 63.70
C ASN A 141 95.65 27.60 63.84
N THR A 142 94.79 28.41 64.48
CA THR A 142 93.38 28.04 64.69
C THR A 142 92.59 27.96 63.38
N LEU A 143 92.83 28.89 62.43
CA LEU A 143 92.21 28.82 61.10
C LEU A 143 92.69 27.59 60.32
N ASN A 144 93.98 27.24 60.38
CA ASN A 144 94.48 26.00 59.78
C ASN A 144 93.86 24.74 60.42
N LYS A 145 93.71 24.70 61.76
CA LYS A 145 93.02 23.60 62.45
C LYS A 145 91.56 23.46 61.99
N THR A 146 90.85 24.58 61.80
CA THR A 146 89.48 24.60 61.28
C THR A 146 89.40 24.01 59.87
N LEU A 147 90.33 24.39 58.99
CA LEU A 147 90.43 23.82 57.64
C LEU A 147 90.75 22.32 57.68
N VAL A 148 91.65 21.88 58.56
CA VAL A 148 91.96 20.45 58.75
C VAL A 148 90.73 19.68 59.23
N MET A 149 89.98 20.20 60.21
CA MET A 149 88.75 19.58 60.70
C MET A 149 87.73 19.40 59.58
N LEU A 150 87.44 20.45 58.79
CA LEU A 150 86.57 20.35 57.62
C LEU A 150 87.10 19.38 56.55
N SER A 151 88.42 19.28 56.37
CA SER A 151 89.04 18.37 55.39
C SER A 151 88.86 16.88 55.72
N GLN A 152 88.62 16.57 57.00
CA GLN A 152 88.44 15.21 57.51
C GLN A 152 86.99 14.73 57.45
N ILE A 153 86.01 15.64 57.41
CA ILE A 153 84.60 15.25 57.37
C ILE A 153 84.29 14.56 56.04
N ARG A 154 83.59 13.42 56.14
CA ARG A 154 82.99 12.68 55.02
C ARG A 154 81.56 12.32 55.36
N PHE A 155 80.73 12.27 54.34
CA PHE A 155 79.32 11.85 54.40
C PHE A 155 78.97 11.18 53.06
N ASP A 156 77.70 10.78 52.86
CA ASP A 156 77.23 10.11 51.63
C ASP A 156 78.12 8.93 51.22
N LYS A 157 78.25 7.95 52.12
CA LYS A 157 79.08 6.73 51.95
C LYS A 157 80.58 6.99 51.65
N GLY A 158 81.05 8.23 51.82
CA GLY A 158 82.44 8.64 51.57
C GLY A 158 82.62 9.55 50.34
N GLU A 159 81.60 9.67 49.47
CA GLU A 159 81.65 10.55 48.28
C GLU A 159 81.47 12.03 48.64
N GLY A 160 80.84 12.32 49.77
CA GLY A 160 80.57 13.66 50.28
C GLY A 160 81.76 14.29 51.01
N TYR A 161 82.14 15.50 50.62
CA TYR A 161 83.32 16.19 51.17
C TYR A 161 83.19 17.73 51.12
N PHE A 162 83.97 18.42 51.94
CA PHE A 162 84.04 19.89 51.96
C PHE A 162 85.21 20.45 51.13
N TRP A 163 85.01 21.65 50.61
CA TRP A 163 86.09 22.53 50.18
C TRP A 163 85.78 23.97 50.60
N VAL A 164 86.84 24.76 50.77
CA VAL A 164 86.78 26.16 51.19
C VAL A 164 87.67 26.97 50.25
N THR A 165 87.12 28.04 49.69
CA THR A 165 87.88 29.04 48.91
C THR A 165 87.84 30.39 49.62
N ASP A 166 88.71 31.32 49.22
CA ASP A 166 88.42 32.74 49.45
C ASP A 166 87.25 33.21 48.56
N ASN A 167 86.78 34.43 48.76
CA ASN A 167 85.66 35.02 48.04
C ASN A 167 86.10 35.99 46.93
N LYS A 168 87.35 35.90 46.45
CA LYS A 168 87.84 36.80 45.40
C LYS A 168 87.16 36.50 44.05
N VAL A 169 86.93 37.56 43.29
CA VAL A 169 86.33 37.55 41.95
C VAL A 169 87.33 38.23 41.00
N PRO A 170 87.56 37.73 39.78
CA PRO A 170 86.87 36.61 39.11
C PRO A 170 87.27 35.23 39.64
N TYR A 171 88.51 35.01 40.08
CA TYR A 171 89.00 33.68 40.42
C TYR A 171 89.38 33.59 41.90
N PRO A 172 88.66 32.78 42.71
CA PRO A 172 89.00 32.59 44.10
C PRO A 172 90.18 31.62 44.25
N THR A 173 90.89 31.76 45.37
CA THR A 173 91.98 30.85 45.76
C THR A 173 91.41 29.71 46.60
N MET A 174 91.80 28.47 46.30
CA MET A 174 91.44 27.32 47.14
C MET A 174 92.21 27.39 48.47
N LEU A 175 91.50 27.38 49.59
CA LEU A 175 92.09 27.40 50.94
C LEU A 175 92.21 25.98 51.49
N MET A 176 91.22 25.12 51.21
CA MET A 176 91.24 23.71 51.56
C MET A 176 90.35 22.92 50.60
N HIS A 177 90.84 21.78 50.11
CA HIS A 177 90.00 20.79 49.44
C HIS A 177 90.26 19.42 50.08
N ALA A 178 89.20 18.80 50.59
CA ALA A 178 89.29 17.56 51.37
C ALA A 178 89.89 16.37 50.60
N GLU A 179 89.52 16.25 49.32
CA GLU A 179 90.08 15.26 48.39
C GLU A 179 91.41 15.72 47.74
N LYS A 180 91.36 16.78 46.91
CA LYS A 180 92.49 17.31 46.15
C LYS A 180 93.36 18.26 46.99
N LYS A 181 94.02 17.70 48.01
CA LYS A 181 94.83 18.45 49.00
C LYS A 181 95.90 19.36 48.38
N ASN A 182 96.43 18.99 47.21
CA ASN A 182 97.40 19.77 46.44
C ASN A 182 96.84 21.06 45.80
N LEU A 183 95.53 21.32 45.87
CA LEU A 183 94.95 22.58 45.41
C LEU A 183 95.07 23.72 46.44
N ALA A 184 95.42 23.46 47.70
CA ALA A 184 95.54 24.53 48.70
C ALA A 184 96.57 25.59 48.28
N GLY A 185 96.17 26.86 48.25
CA GLY A 185 96.96 28.00 47.76
C GLY A 185 96.86 28.26 46.25
N VAL A 186 96.18 27.41 45.48
CA VAL A 186 96.08 27.54 44.01
C VAL A 186 94.90 28.43 43.61
N SER A 187 95.14 29.38 42.70
CA SER A 187 94.09 30.18 42.04
C SER A 187 93.29 29.33 41.06
N LEU A 188 91.96 29.41 41.11
CA LEU A 188 91.06 28.52 40.38
C LEU A 188 90.69 29.07 38.99
N SER A 189 91.63 29.66 38.27
CA SER A 189 91.44 30.32 36.96
C SER A 189 91.61 29.40 35.74
N ASP A 190 91.96 28.14 35.94
CA ASP A 190 92.20 27.17 34.88
C ASP A 190 90.92 26.85 34.07
N ALA A 191 91.03 26.83 32.74
CA ALA A 191 89.92 26.57 31.82
C ALA A 191 89.24 25.21 32.04
N LYS A 192 89.92 24.22 32.66
CA LYS A 192 89.30 22.93 33.05
C LYS A 192 88.18 23.04 34.08
N TYR A 193 88.00 24.21 34.69
CA TYR A 193 86.90 24.51 35.62
C TYR A 193 85.74 25.25 34.95
N ASN A 194 85.81 25.52 33.64
CA ASN A 194 84.70 26.04 32.87
C ASN A 194 83.65 24.95 32.65
N VAL A 195 82.37 25.31 32.70
CA VAL A 195 81.25 24.37 32.59
C VAL A 195 80.31 24.72 31.45
N GLU A 196 79.98 23.69 30.67
CA GLU A 196 79.07 23.79 29.52
C GLU A 196 77.68 24.31 29.92
N LYS A 197 77.18 23.91 31.10
CA LYS A 197 75.86 24.31 31.64
C LYS A 197 75.71 25.82 31.84
N TYR A 198 76.79 26.56 32.02
CA TYR A 198 76.77 28.01 32.23
C TYR A 198 77.73 28.72 31.25
N THR A 199 77.36 28.80 29.98
CA THR A 199 77.98 29.59 28.89
C THR A 199 79.42 30.08 29.14
N GLY A 200 80.38 29.15 29.18
CA GLY A 200 81.81 29.46 29.30
C GLY A 200 82.30 29.99 30.65
N LYS A 201 81.46 30.03 31.69
CA LYS A 201 81.85 30.45 33.04
C LYS A 201 82.56 29.35 33.82
N ASN A 202 83.51 29.76 34.64
CA ASN A 202 84.21 28.94 35.61
C ASN A 202 83.33 28.64 36.85
N ILE A 203 83.29 27.40 37.34
CA ILE A 203 82.43 27.02 38.48
C ILE A 203 82.77 27.75 39.79
N TYR A 204 84.03 28.10 40.00
CA TYR A 204 84.46 28.78 41.22
C TYR A 204 84.23 30.29 41.12
N GLN A 205 84.40 30.87 39.93
CA GLN A 205 83.95 32.23 39.64
C GLN A 205 82.45 32.37 39.88
N LEU A 206 81.62 31.53 39.26
CA LEU A 206 80.16 31.58 39.40
C LEU A 206 79.73 31.44 40.87
N ARG A 207 80.37 30.54 41.61
CA ARG A 207 80.15 30.37 43.05
C ARG A 207 80.52 31.61 43.86
N ALA A 208 81.67 32.23 43.58
CA ALA A 208 82.10 33.45 44.26
C ALA A 208 81.19 34.65 43.94
N GLU A 209 80.79 34.82 42.66
CA GLU A 209 79.79 35.81 42.24
C GLU A 209 78.46 35.65 43.00
N LEU A 210 77.92 34.42 43.06
CA LEU A 210 76.67 34.12 43.79
C LEU A 210 76.79 34.39 45.30
N CYS A 211 77.85 33.88 45.93
CA CYS A 211 78.05 33.99 47.38
C CYS A 211 78.33 35.43 47.82
N ASN A 212 79.02 36.24 47.01
CA ASN A 212 79.19 37.67 47.29
C ASN A 212 77.91 38.47 47.07
N ALA A 213 77.08 38.11 46.08
CA ALA A 213 75.84 38.83 45.78
C ALA A 213 74.68 38.49 46.75
N LYS A 214 74.62 37.27 47.28
CA LYS A 214 73.46 36.77 48.07
C LYS A 214 73.83 36.12 49.41
N GLY A 215 75.11 36.04 49.77
CA GLY A 215 75.60 35.29 50.94
C GLY A 215 75.63 33.77 50.75
N GLU A 216 74.80 33.22 49.86
CA GLU A 216 74.71 31.79 49.57
C GLU A 216 74.27 31.51 48.11
N GLY A 217 74.49 30.29 47.64
CA GLY A 217 74.01 29.87 46.31
C GLY A 217 74.18 28.38 46.01
N TYR A 218 73.35 27.89 45.09
CA TYR A 218 73.47 26.56 44.49
C TYR A 218 74.18 26.65 43.13
N VAL A 219 75.06 25.69 42.84
CA VAL A 219 75.72 25.53 41.53
C VAL A 219 75.73 24.05 41.16
N GLU A 220 75.27 23.74 39.96
CA GLU A 220 75.18 22.37 39.43
C GLU A 220 76.14 22.19 38.25
N TYR A 221 76.99 21.17 38.31
CA TYR A 221 78.09 20.96 37.36
C TYR A 221 78.52 19.49 37.33
N THR A 222 79.18 19.07 36.25
CA THR A 222 79.79 17.74 36.17
C THR A 222 81.12 17.71 36.92
N MET A 223 81.38 16.63 37.65
CA MET A 223 82.62 16.43 38.40
C MET A 223 82.95 14.95 38.55
N LYS A 224 84.24 14.61 38.58
CA LYS A 224 84.66 13.23 38.89
C LYS A 224 84.24 12.84 40.30
N LYS A 225 83.81 11.60 40.51
CA LYS A 225 83.61 11.03 41.86
C LYS A 225 84.96 10.82 42.58
N PRO A 226 85.01 10.88 43.93
CA PRO A 226 86.24 10.58 44.66
C PRO A 226 86.71 9.15 44.40
N GLY A 227 88.01 8.98 44.11
CA GLY A 227 88.60 7.67 43.85
C GLY A 227 88.22 6.99 42.51
N THR A 228 87.39 7.60 41.65
CA THR A 228 87.03 7.03 40.33
C THR A 228 87.27 8.01 39.18
N GLU A 229 87.25 7.49 37.96
CA GLU A 229 87.33 8.28 36.72
C GLU A 229 85.95 8.74 36.20
N GLU A 230 84.87 8.28 36.83
CA GLU A 230 83.48 8.54 36.44
C GLU A 230 83.11 10.01 36.67
N VAL A 231 82.62 10.68 35.62
CA VAL A 231 82.20 12.08 35.64
C VAL A 231 80.68 12.13 35.78
N GLU A 232 80.20 12.63 36.90
CA GLU A 232 78.77 12.68 37.23
C GLU A 232 78.27 14.08 37.52
N ASN A 233 76.96 14.29 37.35
CA ASN A 233 76.30 15.53 37.72
C ASN A 233 76.36 15.73 39.25
N LYS A 234 76.79 16.92 39.68
CA LYS A 234 76.97 17.29 41.08
C LYS A 234 76.25 18.60 41.40
N LEU A 235 75.34 18.55 42.37
CA LEU A 235 74.73 19.72 42.96
C LEU A 235 75.54 20.16 44.18
N SER A 236 76.10 21.37 44.12
CA SER A 236 76.72 22.01 45.28
C SER A 236 75.87 23.13 45.84
N TYR A 237 76.01 23.36 47.15
CA TYR A 237 75.55 24.56 47.81
C TYR A 237 76.71 25.18 48.61
N SER A 238 76.78 26.50 48.60
CA SER A 238 77.94 27.25 49.07
C SER A 238 77.49 28.49 49.82
N ARG A 239 78.17 28.81 50.92
CA ARG A 239 77.79 29.90 51.84
C ARG A 239 79.02 30.71 52.27
N LEU A 240 78.90 32.03 52.19
CA LEU A 240 79.95 33.00 52.52
C LEU A 240 79.99 33.24 54.04
N PHE A 241 81.10 32.87 54.68
CA PHE A 241 81.48 33.35 56.00
C PHE A 241 82.23 34.68 55.85
N ALA A 242 81.46 35.76 55.83
CA ALA A 242 81.94 37.12 55.60
C ALA A 242 83.12 37.57 56.49
N PRO A 243 83.22 37.23 57.80
CA PRO A 243 84.32 37.69 58.66
C PRO A 243 85.73 37.19 58.26
N LEU A 244 85.81 36.16 57.40
CA LEU A 244 87.07 35.66 56.83
C LEU A 244 87.13 35.78 55.30
N GLY A 245 86.04 36.19 54.64
CA GLY A 245 85.89 36.07 53.19
C GLY A 245 85.97 34.62 52.70
N TRP A 246 85.55 33.65 53.52
CA TRP A 246 85.62 32.21 53.19
C TRP A 246 84.31 31.71 52.62
N ILE A 247 84.35 30.98 51.51
CA ILE A 247 83.17 30.31 50.94
C ILE A 247 83.23 28.83 51.32
N ILE A 248 82.43 28.44 52.32
CA ILE A 248 82.28 27.04 52.73
C ILE A 248 81.36 26.37 51.72
N SER A 249 81.82 25.25 51.15
CA SER A 249 81.13 24.57 50.06
C SER A 249 81.08 23.07 50.27
N THR A 250 79.94 22.49 49.92
CA THR A 250 79.78 21.04 49.80
C THR A 250 78.83 20.68 48.65
N GLY A 251 78.74 19.41 48.29
CA GLY A 251 77.87 18.97 47.21
C GLY A 251 77.74 17.46 47.08
N PHE A 252 76.64 17.04 46.48
CA PHE A 252 76.22 15.65 46.29
C PHE A 252 76.07 15.35 44.81
N TYR A 253 76.36 14.12 44.41
CA TYR A 253 76.11 13.64 43.06
C TYR A 253 74.61 13.36 42.87
N THR A 254 74.08 13.62 41.67
CA THR A 254 72.63 13.49 41.38
C THR A 254 72.27 12.20 40.65
N ASP A 255 73.26 11.35 40.35
CA ASP A 255 73.11 10.01 39.77
C ASP A 255 72.12 9.14 40.56
N GLN A 256 72.10 9.26 41.90
CA GLN A 256 71.12 8.59 42.75
C GLN A 256 69.67 9.04 42.45
N ILE A 257 69.44 10.31 42.12
CA ILE A 257 68.12 10.82 41.71
C ILE A 257 67.78 10.31 40.30
N ASP A 258 68.75 10.32 39.38
CA ASP A 258 68.55 9.81 38.02
C ASP A 258 68.16 8.31 38.04
N GLN A 259 68.78 7.52 38.92
CA GLN A 259 68.41 6.11 39.17
C GLN A 259 66.99 5.98 39.77
N LEU A 260 66.63 6.78 40.79
CA LEU A 260 65.28 6.76 41.37
C LEU A 260 64.20 7.14 40.35
N VAL A 261 64.47 8.13 39.50
CA VAL A 261 63.58 8.54 38.41
C VAL A 261 63.47 7.46 37.34
N ALA A 262 64.57 6.77 36.99
CA ALA A 262 64.55 5.64 36.05
C ALA A 262 63.72 4.45 36.58
N LEU A 263 63.88 4.09 37.86
CA LEU A 263 63.05 3.08 38.51
C LEU A 263 61.57 3.50 38.53
N LYS A 264 61.27 4.77 38.80
CA LYS A 264 59.89 5.28 38.78
C LYS A 264 59.31 5.27 37.36
N GLN A 265 60.11 5.62 36.35
CA GLN A 265 59.73 5.55 34.94
C GLN A 265 59.40 4.11 34.52
N GLU A 266 60.18 3.11 34.94
CA GLU A 266 59.90 1.70 34.66
C GLU A 266 58.57 1.25 35.30
N GLU A 267 58.38 1.54 36.60
CA GLU A 267 57.15 1.23 37.34
C GLU A 267 55.91 1.81 36.65
N VAL A 268 55.94 3.11 36.35
CA VAL A 268 54.84 3.84 35.71
C VAL A 268 54.59 3.32 34.29
N THR A 269 55.64 3.02 33.51
CA THR A 269 55.50 2.48 32.14
C THR A 269 54.81 1.11 32.16
N LYS A 270 55.16 0.25 33.13
CA LYS A 270 54.53 -1.05 33.33
C LYS A 270 53.05 -0.93 33.70
N GLN A 271 52.71 -0.02 34.61
CA GLN A 271 51.32 0.27 35.00
C GLN A 271 50.49 0.78 33.81
N ILE A 272 51.04 1.72 33.02
CA ILE A 272 50.38 2.21 31.78
C ILE A 272 50.17 1.06 30.80
N GLY A 273 51.15 0.17 30.60
CA GLY A 273 51.02 -0.98 29.71
C GLY A 273 49.81 -1.86 30.05
N GLN A 274 49.61 -2.14 31.35
CA GLN A 274 48.45 -2.89 31.84
C GLN A 274 47.12 -2.14 31.59
N VAL A 275 47.05 -0.84 31.90
CA VAL A 275 45.85 -0.02 31.68
C VAL A 275 45.50 0.11 30.19
N VAL A 276 46.51 0.30 29.32
CA VAL A 276 46.33 0.34 27.86
C VAL A 276 45.80 -1.00 27.33
N LEU A 277 46.32 -2.13 27.82
CA LEU A 277 45.83 -3.46 27.45
C LEU A 277 44.36 -3.64 27.83
N VAL A 278 43.95 -3.19 29.02
CA VAL A 278 42.55 -3.22 29.46
C VAL A 278 41.65 -2.34 28.58
N ILE A 279 42.08 -1.12 28.24
CA ILE A 279 41.33 -0.21 27.33
C ILE A 279 41.15 -0.85 25.95
N VAL A 280 42.21 -1.41 25.37
CA VAL A 280 42.16 -2.10 24.07
C VAL A 280 41.26 -3.33 24.14
N GLY A 281 41.34 -4.12 25.21
CA GLY A 281 40.48 -5.30 25.42
C GLY A 281 38.99 -4.95 25.51
N ILE A 282 38.63 -3.92 26.29
CA ILE A 282 37.25 -3.40 26.38
C ILE A 282 36.76 -2.91 25.02
N THR A 283 37.62 -2.20 24.27
CA THR A 283 37.27 -1.67 22.95
C THR A 283 37.02 -2.79 21.95
N ILE A 284 37.88 -3.80 21.90
CA ILE A 284 37.67 -5.00 21.07
C ILE A 284 36.37 -5.72 21.47
N PHE A 285 36.09 -5.86 22.77
CA PHE A 285 34.85 -6.48 23.26
C PHE A 285 33.59 -5.70 22.83
N VAL A 286 33.58 -4.37 22.93
CA VAL A 286 32.47 -3.52 22.48
C VAL A 286 32.27 -3.64 20.96
N LEU A 287 33.35 -3.70 20.17
CA LEU A 287 33.27 -3.87 18.72
C LEU A 287 32.75 -5.25 18.32
N ILE A 288 33.20 -6.33 18.98
CA ILE A 288 32.71 -7.68 18.73
C ILE A 288 31.23 -7.80 19.11
N THR A 289 30.85 -7.39 20.31
CA THR A 289 29.44 -7.49 20.77
C THR A 289 28.51 -6.64 19.89
N GLY A 290 28.91 -5.42 19.53
CA GLY A 290 28.19 -4.57 18.60
C GLY A 290 28.04 -5.18 17.20
N LEU A 291 29.09 -5.81 16.67
CA LEU A 291 29.05 -6.50 15.37
C LEU A 291 28.13 -7.74 15.40
N SER A 292 28.16 -8.52 16.49
CA SER A 292 27.26 -9.67 16.68
C SER A 292 25.79 -9.24 16.75
N ILE A 293 25.47 -8.20 17.52
CA ILE A 293 24.11 -7.64 17.63
C ILE A 293 23.65 -7.10 16.27
N SER A 294 24.51 -6.33 15.60
CA SER A 294 24.27 -5.78 14.25
C SER A 294 23.95 -6.88 13.24
N PHE A 295 24.74 -7.95 13.20
CA PHE A 295 24.53 -9.07 12.28
C PHE A 295 23.23 -9.83 12.58
N TYR A 296 22.93 -10.09 13.85
CA TYR A 296 21.71 -10.77 14.29
C TYR A 296 20.45 -9.98 13.92
N PHE A 297 20.42 -8.68 14.26
CA PHE A 297 19.29 -7.80 13.96
C PHE A 297 19.12 -7.63 12.43
N SER A 298 20.20 -7.32 11.71
CA SER A 298 20.18 -7.16 10.25
C SER A 298 19.67 -8.42 9.54
N ASN A 299 20.03 -9.61 10.04
CA ASN A 299 19.54 -10.87 9.49
C ASN A 299 18.05 -11.08 9.76
N ARG A 300 17.57 -10.85 11.00
CA ARG A 300 16.14 -10.99 11.36
C ARG A 300 15.24 -10.00 10.61
N LEU A 301 15.68 -8.75 10.47
CA LEU A 301 14.93 -7.73 9.73
C LEU A 301 14.88 -8.03 8.23
N THR A 302 16.04 -8.33 7.63
CA THR A 302 16.11 -8.60 6.18
C THR A 302 15.30 -9.84 5.79
N GLN A 303 15.34 -10.91 6.59
CA GLN A 303 14.58 -12.13 6.28
C GLN A 303 13.07 -11.88 6.30
N ALA A 304 12.54 -11.17 7.30
CA ALA A 304 11.11 -10.84 7.37
C ALA A 304 10.64 -10.03 6.16
N ILE A 305 11.43 -9.02 5.74
CA ILE A 305 11.16 -8.24 4.52
C ILE A 305 11.20 -9.11 3.26
N ILE A 306 12.15 -10.06 3.16
CA ILE A 306 12.23 -11.00 2.03
C ILE A 306 11.00 -11.91 2.00
N THR A 307 10.53 -12.43 3.13
CA THR A 307 9.33 -13.28 3.22
C THR A 307 8.09 -12.53 2.73
N ILE A 308 7.88 -11.30 3.21
CA ILE A 308 6.78 -10.44 2.74
C ILE A 308 6.88 -10.19 1.24
N LYS A 309 8.09 -9.87 0.73
CA LYS A 309 8.34 -9.61 -0.68
C LYS A 309 8.09 -10.82 -1.58
N GLU A 310 8.50 -12.04 -1.20
CA GLU A 310 8.19 -13.23 -2.00
C GLU A 310 6.69 -13.57 -1.96
N LYS A 311 6.00 -13.44 -0.83
CA LYS A 311 4.54 -13.64 -0.78
C LYS A 311 3.76 -12.62 -1.61
N LEU A 312 4.15 -11.33 -1.56
CA LEU A 312 3.60 -10.30 -2.44
C LEU A 312 3.83 -10.62 -3.93
N LYS A 313 4.99 -11.18 -4.27
CA LYS A 313 5.32 -11.58 -5.65
C LYS A 313 4.50 -12.80 -6.12
N GLN A 314 4.16 -13.73 -5.24
CA GLN A 314 3.21 -14.82 -5.52
C GLN A 314 1.80 -14.27 -5.75
N LEU A 315 1.30 -13.42 -4.85
CA LEU A 315 0.00 -12.75 -5.02
C LEU A 315 -0.08 -11.93 -6.32
N ALA A 316 0.99 -11.19 -6.67
CA ALA A 316 1.07 -10.42 -7.91
C ALA A 316 1.06 -11.28 -9.19
N ARG A 317 1.20 -12.60 -9.07
CA ARG A 317 1.07 -13.57 -10.17
C ARG A 317 -0.28 -14.30 -10.16
N GLY A 318 -1.16 -14.00 -9.21
CA GLY A 318 -2.41 -14.74 -8.99
C GLY A 318 -2.22 -16.11 -8.34
N GLU A 319 -1.03 -16.40 -7.77
CA GLU A 319 -0.79 -17.64 -7.04
C GLU A 319 -1.52 -17.58 -5.67
N GLN A 320 -2.32 -18.60 -5.33
CA GLN A 320 -2.95 -18.70 -4.02
C GLN A 320 -1.87 -18.95 -2.96
N THR A 321 -1.74 -18.04 -1.99
CA THR A 321 -0.75 -18.14 -0.91
C THR A 321 -1.43 -18.49 0.43
N GLU A 322 -0.63 -19.02 1.35
CA GLU A 322 -0.98 -19.11 2.77
C GLU A 322 -0.69 -17.81 3.50
N GLU A 323 -1.37 -17.58 4.62
CA GLU A 323 -1.09 -16.47 5.53
C GLU A 323 0.36 -16.49 6.04
N ALA A 324 0.93 -15.32 6.27
CA ALA A 324 2.22 -15.16 6.92
C ALA A 324 2.07 -15.18 8.45
N THR A 325 3.02 -15.81 9.14
CA THR A 325 2.97 -15.99 10.60
C THR A 325 3.22 -14.67 11.35
N THR A 326 2.15 -14.08 11.88
CA THR A 326 2.13 -12.82 12.66
C THR A 326 2.65 -13.00 14.09
N THR A 327 3.93 -13.38 14.23
CA THR A 327 4.61 -13.51 15.54
C THR A 327 5.22 -12.19 16.04
N ARG A 328 5.36 -11.18 15.18
CA ARG A 328 5.94 -9.87 15.51
C ARG A 328 4.86 -8.86 15.88
N ARG A 329 5.20 -7.93 16.79
CA ARG A 329 4.35 -6.80 17.22
C ARG A 329 4.94 -5.43 16.86
N ASP A 330 5.85 -5.41 15.88
CA ASP A 330 6.48 -4.21 15.35
C ASP A 330 5.87 -3.82 13.99
N GLU A 331 6.43 -2.81 13.33
CA GLU A 331 5.95 -2.32 12.02
C GLU A 331 6.01 -3.43 10.95
N VAL A 332 6.96 -4.36 11.06
CA VAL A 332 7.06 -5.53 10.17
C VAL A 332 5.93 -6.53 10.47
N GLY A 333 5.52 -6.66 11.73
CA GLY A 333 4.30 -7.35 12.14
C GLY A 333 3.05 -6.73 11.51
N ALA A 334 2.89 -5.42 11.61
CA ALA A 334 1.76 -4.69 11.01
C ALA A 334 1.73 -4.83 9.46
N MET A 335 2.89 -4.78 8.79
CA MET A 335 2.98 -5.09 7.35
C MET A 335 2.54 -6.53 7.03
N THR A 336 2.80 -7.48 7.93
CA THR A 336 2.41 -8.89 7.79
C THR A 336 0.90 -9.07 7.97
N GLU A 337 0.29 -8.34 8.90
CA GLU A 337 -1.15 -8.31 9.12
C GLU A 337 -1.89 -7.72 7.91
N SER A 338 -1.45 -6.57 7.40
CA SER A 338 -2.00 -5.96 6.16
C SER A 338 -1.83 -6.87 4.94
N LEU A 339 -0.73 -7.64 4.86
CA LEU A 339 -0.56 -8.67 3.83
C LEU A 339 -1.60 -9.79 3.99
N ASN A 340 -1.85 -10.27 5.22
CA ASN A 340 -2.83 -11.33 5.46
C ASN A 340 -4.28 -10.87 5.16
N LEU A 341 -4.62 -9.61 5.45
CA LEU A 341 -5.90 -9.02 5.03
C LEU A 341 -6.07 -9.08 3.51
N LEU A 342 -5.03 -8.75 2.74
CA LEU A 342 -5.05 -8.85 1.27
C LEU A 342 -5.14 -10.32 0.79
N VAL A 343 -4.39 -11.24 1.41
CA VAL A 343 -4.47 -12.70 1.12
C VAL A 343 -5.89 -13.21 1.31
N ASN A 344 -6.52 -12.86 2.43
CA ASN A 344 -7.87 -13.33 2.77
C ASN A 344 -8.96 -12.65 1.94
N GLY A 345 -8.78 -11.38 1.57
CA GLY A 345 -9.61 -10.71 0.56
C GLY A 345 -9.63 -11.44 -0.77
N LEU A 346 -8.44 -11.67 -1.35
CA LEU A 346 -8.29 -12.38 -2.64
C LEU A 346 -8.84 -13.81 -2.59
N ARG A 347 -8.65 -14.53 -1.47
CA ARG A 347 -9.27 -15.84 -1.23
C ARG A 347 -10.80 -15.77 -1.22
N SER A 348 -11.38 -14.81 -0.52
CA SER A 348 -12.84 -14.60 -0.48
C SER A 348 -13.41 -14.25 -1.85
N TYR A 349 -12.76 -13.36 -2.62
CA TYR A 349 -13.17 -13.05 -4.00
C TYR A 349 -13.11 -14.29 -4.90
N THR A 350 -12.03 -15.09 -4.79
CA THR A 350 -11.86 -16.30 -5.61
C THR A 350 -12.91 -17.35 -5.28
N SER A 351 -13.22 -17.53 -3.99
CA SER A 351 -14.30 -18.43 -3.55
C SER A 351 -15.66 -17.93 -4.06
N PHE A 352 -15.95 -16.64 -3.95
CA PHE A 352 -17.22 -16.07 -4.41
C PHE A 352 -17.39 -16.13 -5.93
N ALA A 353 -16.34 -15.81 -6.69
CA ALA A 353 -16.33 -15.95 -8.15
C ALA A 353 -16.51 -17.42 -8.59
N LYS A 354 -15.97 -18.38 -7.82
CA LYS A 354 -16.20 -19.81 -8.06
C LYS A 354 -17.66 -20.20 -7.82
N GLU A 355 -18.29 -19.76 -6.73
CA GLU A 355 -19.71 -20.00 -6.48
C GLU A 355 -20.60 -19.42 -7.59
N ILE A 356 -20.32 -18.19 -8.04
CA ILE A 356 -20.99 -17.56 -9.19
C ILE A 356 -20.81 -18.41 -10.45
N GLY A 357 -19.58 -18.84 -10.75
CA GLY A 357 -19.26 -19.69 -11.90
C GLY A 357 -19.88 -21.09 -11.85
N GLN A 358 -20.25 -21.57 -10.66
CA GLN A 358 -20.98 -22.81 -10.43
C GLN A 358 -22.51 -22.62 -10.42
N GLY A 359 -23.00 -21.39 -10.63
CA GLY A 359 -24.42 -21.05 -10.66
C GLY A 359 -25.06 -20.79 -9.28
N ASN A 360 -24.29 -20.81 -8.20
CA ASN A 360 -24.79 -20.46 -6.86
C ASN A 360 -24.88 -18.94 -6.69
N LEU A 361 -25.93 -18.36 -7.29
CA LEU A 361 -26.21 -16.92 -7.25
C LEU A 361 -26.92 -16.47 -5.95
N THR A 362 -27.05 -17.37 -4.97
CA THR A 362 -27.67 -17.10 -3.66
C THR A 362 -26.67 -16.92 -2.52
N GLN A 363 -25.39 -17.20 -2.75
CA GLN A 363 -24.35 -17.09 -1.74
C GLN A 363 -24.22 -15.66 -1.18
N SER A 364 -24.20 -15.55 0.15
CA SER A 364 -23.86 -14.31 0.85
C SER A 364 -22.35 -14.03 0.74
N PHE A 365 -22.02 -12.81 0.34
CA PHE A 365 -20.65 -12.31 0.26
C PHE A 365 -20.62 -10.89 0.83
N GLN A 366 -19.59 -10.58 1.61
CA GLN A 366 -19.37 -9.26 2.21
C GLN A 366 -18.04 -8.69 1.67
N PRO A 367 -18.05 -7.50 1.06
CA PRO A 367 -16.82 -6.81 0.64
C PRO A 367 -15.95 -6.45 1.85
N LEU A 368 -14.64 -6.26 1.63
CA LEU A 368 -13.69 -5.93 2.70
C LEU A 368 -13.95 -4.57 3.36
N SER A 369 -14.57 -3.65 2.62
CA SER A 369 -15.00 -2.33 3.08
C SER A 369 -16.08 -1.79 2.14
N GLU A 370 -16.76 -0.71 2.53
CA GLU A 370 -17.72 -0.03 1.65
C GLU A 370 -17.07 0.46 0.33
N SER A 371 -15.77 0.76 0.35
CA SER A 371 -14.97 1.19 -0.81
C SER A 371 -14.25 0.05 -1.54
N ASP A 372 -14.59 -1.21 -1.26
CA ASP A 372 -14.03 -2.38 -1.94
C ASP A 372 -14.61 -2.51 -3.36
N ILE A 373 -13.94 -1.86 -4.32
CA ILE A 373 -14.34 -1.84 -5.74
C ILE A 373 -14.50 -3.27 -6.28
N LEU A 374 -13.53 -4.16 -6.07
CA LEU A 374 -13.58 -5.50 -6.65
C LEU A 374 -14.67 -6.37 -6.01
N GLY A 375 -14.86 -6.27 -4.69
CA GLY A 375 -15.95 -6.95 -3.99
C GLY A 375 -17.32 -6.48 -4.43
N ASN A 376 -17.50 -5.17 -4.63
CA ASN A 376 -18.76 -4.57 -5.09
C ASN A 376 -19.06 -4.96 -6.56
N GLU A 377 -18.09 -4.88 -7.47
CA GLU A 377 -18.26 -5.29 -8.87
C GLU A 377 -18.61 -6.78 -9.01
N LEU A 378 -18.04 -7.66 -8.15
CA LEU A 378 -18.42 -9.08 -8.11
C LEU A 378 -19.85 -9.29 -7.58
N LEU A 379 -20.30 -8.49 -6.60
CA LEU A 379 -21.69 -8.51 -6.12
C LEU A 379 -22.66 -8.09 -7.22
N ASP A 380 -22.34 -7.03 -7.96
CA ASP A 380 -23.19 -6.54 -9.04
C ASP A 380 -23.18 -7.48 -10.25
N MET A 381 -22.06 -8.13 -10.55
CA MET A 381 -22.02 -9.24 -11.50
C MET A 381 -22.99 -10.37 -11.09
N ARG A 382 -22.94 -10.82 -9.82
CA ARG A 382 -23.91 -11.82 -9.30
C ARG A 382 -25.35 -11.32 -9.40
N ASN A 383 -25.62 -10.06 -9.02
CA ASN A 383 -26.97 -9.46 -9.06
C ASN A 383 -27.52 -9.47 -10.49
N ASN A 384 -26.71 -9.05 -11.46
CA ASN A 384 -27.08 -9.03 -12.88
C ASN A 384 -27.27 -10.43 -13.45
N LEU A 385 -26.39 -11.39 -13.13
CA LEU A 385 -26.56 -12.79 -13.51
C LEU A 385 -27.83 -13.40 -12.89
N LYS A 386 -28.14 -13.06 -11.63
CA LYS A 386 -29.36 -13.53 -10.97
C LYS A 386 -30.61 -12.98 -11.67
N LYS A 387 -30.65 -11.67 -11.90
CA LYS A 387 -31.73 -11.02 -12.64
C LYS A 387 -31.92 -11.62 -14.03
N ALA A 388 -30.84 -11.79 -14.81
CA ALA A 388 -30.90 -12.39 -16.14
C ALA A 388 -31.35 -13.86 -16.11
N THR A 389 -31.00 -14.61 -15.06
CA THR A 389 -31.47 -15.99 -14.84
C THR A 389 -32.96 -16.03 -14.51
N ASP A 390 -33.42 -15.16 -13.60
CA ASP A 390 -34.83 -15.05 -13.21
C ASP A 390 -35.70 -14.59 -14.41
N GLU A 391 -35.25 -13.60 -15.19
CA GLU A 391 -35.89 -13.15 -16.43
C GLU A 391 -35.93 -14.24 -17.51
N LYS A 392 -34.84 -15.00 -17.67
CA LYS A 392 -34.79 -16.16 -18.57
C LYS A 392 -35.82 -17.22 -18.13
N ASN A 393 -35.85 -17.59 -16.85
CA ASN A 393 -36.78 -18.60 -16.34
C ASN A 393 -38.25 -18.19 -16.58
N ILE A 394 -38.59 -16.91 -16.37
CA ILE A 394 -39.92 -16.37 -16.66
C ILE A 394 -40.26 -16.48 -18.16
N ARG A 395 -39.32 -16.16 -19.05
CA ARG A 395 -39.52 -16.26 -20.50
C ARG A 395 -39.64 -17.70 -20.97
N ASP A 396 -38.81 -18.60 -20.45
CA ASP A 396 -38.79 -20.00 -20.82
C ASP A 396 -40.10 -20.70 -20.34
N TRP A 397 -40.60 -20.34 -19.15
CA TRP A 397 -41.96 -20.69 -18.68
C TRP A 397 -43.04 -20.16 -19.64
N ALA A 398 -43.04 -18.86 -19.96
CA ALA A 398 -44.05 -18.29 -20.85
C ALA A 398 -44.04 -18.95 -22.25
N ASN A 399 -42.86 -19.32 -22.78
CA ASN A 399 -42.72 -20.04 -24.04
C ASN A 399 -43.30 -21.47 -23.97
N GLU A 400 -43.08 -22.20 -22.87
CA GLU A 400 -43.67 -23.52 -22.65
C GLU A 400 -45.22 -23.44 -22.60
N GLY A 401 -45.76 -22.46 -21.86
CA GLY A 401 -47.19 -22.18 -21.86
C GLY A 401 -47.75 -21.82 -23.23
N MET A 402 -47.00 -21.05 -24.04
CA MET A 402 -47.38 -20.71 -25.42
C MET A 402 -47.35 -21.93 -26.35
N ALA A 403 -46.43 -22.87 -26.14
CA ALA A 403 -46.44 -24.14 -26.87
C ALA A 403 -47.66 -24.99 -26.51
N HIS A 404 -48.01 -25.07 -25.22
CA HIS A 404 -49.19 -25.79 -24.75
C HIS A 404 -50.52 -25.23 -25.30
N ILE A 405 -50.72 -23.90 -25.30
CA ILE A 405 -51.92 -23.33 -25.94
C ILE A 405 -51.90 -23.57 -27.45
N GLY A 406 -50.74 -23.44 -28.11
CA GLY A 406 -50.62 -23.67 -29.55
C GLY A 406 -51.04 -25.08 -29.98
N ASP A 407 -50.76 -26.09 -29.15
CA ASP A 407 -51.23 -27.46 -29.37
C ASP A 407 -52.74 -27.63 -29.14
N VAL A 408 -53.32 -26.95 -28.16
CA VAL A 408 -54.78 -26.95 -27.93
C VAL A 408 -55.52 -26.30 -29.10
N LEU A 409 -55.06 -25.12 -29.54
CA LEU A 409 -55.66 -24.34 -30.63
C LEU A 409 -55.63 -25.08 -31.98
N ARG A 410 -54.68 -25.99 -32.19
CA ARG A 410 -54.56 -26.80 -33.41
C ARG A 410 -55.40 -28.07 -33.44
N ARG A 411 -55.86 -28.60 -32.30
CA ARG A 411 -56.50 -29.93 -32.25
C ARG A 411 -58.00 -29.92 -32.58
N ASN A 412 -58.74 -28.91 -32.13
CA ASN A 412 -60.20 -28.93 -32.09
C ASN A 412 -60.87 -27.83 -32.93
N THR A 413 -60.37 -27.54 -34.14
CA THR A 413 -60.92 -26.45 -35.01
C THR A 413 -62.36 -26.70 -35.50
N SER A 414 -62.90 -27.93 -35.34
CA SER A 414 -64.24 -28.32 -35.82
C SER A 414 -65.37 -28.20 -34.81
N ASP A 415 -65.08 -28.05 -33.51
CA ASP A 415 -66.07 -27.80 -32.46
C ASP A 415 -65.59 -26.64 -31.57
N THR A 416 -66.19 -25.48 -31.78
CA THR A 416 -65.90 -24.24 -31.05
C THR A 416 -66.12 -24.39 -29.54
N THR A 417 -67.07 -25.22 -29.10
CA THR A 417 -67.40 -25.43 -27.68
C THR A 417 -66.36 -26.30 -26.99
N GLU A 418 -65.96 -27.42 -27.63
CA GLU A 418 -64.90 -28.29 -27.12
C GLU A 418 -63.55 -27.56 -27.07
N LEU A 419 -63.24 -26.80 -28.12
CA LEU A 419 -62.07 -25.92 -28.17
C LEU A 419 -62.05 -24.91 -27.01
N CYS A 420 -63.17 -24.21 -26.78
CA CYS A 420 -63.32 -23.27 -25.66
C CYS A 420 -63.10 -23.96 -24.30
N HIS A 421 -63.61 -25.19 -24.12
CA HIS A 421 -63.43 -25.93 -22.87
C HIS A 421 -61.97 -26.29 -22.60
N ASP A 422 -61.26 -26.82 -23.61
CA ASP A 422 -59.86 -27.19 -23.46
C ASP A 422 -58.92 -25.98 -23.30
N ILE A 423 -59.24 -24.83 -23.93
CA ILE A 423 -58.53 -23.56 -23.71
C ILE A 423 -58.58 -23.15 -22.23
N VAL A 424 -59.78 -23.04 -21.65
CA VAL A 424 -59.95 -22.62 -20.23
C VAL A 424 -59.29 -23.62 -19.29
N LYS A 425 -59.52 -24.92 -19.53
CA LYS A 425 -58.97 -26.02 -18.74
C LYS A 425 -57.44 -26.08 -18.76
N MET A 426 -56.81 -25.75 -19.89
CA MET A 426 -55.35 -25.64 -19.99
C MET A 426 -54.85 -24.41 -19.23
N LEU A 427 -55.38 -23.22 -19.54
CA LEU A 427 -54.97 -21.96 -18.92
C LEU A 427 -55.05 -22.01 -17.39
N ILE A 428 -56.22 -22.38 -16.85
CA ILE A 428 -56.47 -22.44 -15.40
C ILE A 428 -55.49 -23.40 -14.71
N LYS A 429 -55.18 -24.56 -15.33
CA LYS A 429 -54.19 -25.50 -14.78
C LYS A 429 -52.76 -24.97 -14.86
N TYR A 430 -52.40 -24.28 -15.95
CA TYR A 430 -51.03 -23.80 -16.17
C TYR A 430 -50.66 -22.66 -15.22
N ILE A 431 -51.53 -21.64 -15.10
CA ILE A 431 -51.34 -20.53 -14.15
C ILE A 431 -51.78 -20.87 -12.71
N LYS A 432 -52.22 -22.12 -12.46
CA LYS A 432 -52.71 -22.62 -11.16
C LYS A 432 -53.83 -21.77 -10.54
N ALA A 433 -54.68 -21.19 -11.38
CA ALA A 433 -55.93 -20.56 -10.96
C ALA A 433 -56.96 -21.63 -10.54
N ASN A 434 -58.09 -21.20 -10.00
CA ASN A 434 -59.08 -22.10 -9.41
C ASN A 434 -60.35 -22.25 -10.25
N GLN A 435 -60.84 -21.16 -10.85
CA GLN A 435 -62.03 -21.14 -11.70
C GLN A 435 -61.80 -20.27 -12.94
N GLY A 436 -62.50 -20.58 -14.02
CA GLY A 436 -62.53 -19.70 -15.19
C GLY A 436 -63.75 -19.90 -16.08
N ALA A 437 -64.01 -18.90 -16.92
CA ALA A 437 -65.03 -18.91 -17.96
C ALA A 437 -64.51 -18.20 -19.21
N LEU A 438 -64.93 -18.68 -20.38
CA LEU A 438 -64.65 -18.07 -21.67
C LEU A 438 -65.97 -17.69 -22.31
N PHE A 439 -66.11 -16.42 -22.68
CA PHE A 439 -67.26 -15.87 -23.37
C PHE A 439 -66.82 -15.47 -24.76
N LEU A 440 -67.60 -15.81 -25.79
CA LEU A 440 -67.35 -15.36 -27.16
C LEU A 440 -68.41 -14.32 -27.57
N MET A 441 -68.02 -13.42 -28.46
CA MET A 441 -68.95 -12.45 -29.04
C MET A 441 -69.84 -13.14 -30.08
N VAL A 442 -71.14 -12.89 -29.99
CA VAL A 442 -72.16 -13.39 -30.91
C VAL A 442 -72.92 -12.19 -31.48
N GLU A 443 -72.84 -12.00 -32.80
CA GLU A 443 -73.63 -11.02 -33.55
C GLU A 443 -75.10 -11.47 -33.58
N GLY A 444 -76.03 -10.55 -33.31
CA GLY A 444 -77.47 -10.73 -33.55
C GLY A 444 -77.93 -10.07 -34.86
N ASP A 445 -79.23 -10.15 -35.17
CA ASP A 445 -79.80 -9.55 -36.40
C ASP A 445 -79.69 -8.02 -36.44
N LYS A 446 -79.48 -7.37 -35.29
CA LYS A 446 -79.16 -5.94 -35.16
C LYS A 446 -77.88 -5.73 -34.35
N PRO A 447 -77.16 -4.60 -34.53
CA PRO A 447 -75.98 -4.27 -33.73
C PRO A 447 -76.27 -4.27 -32.22
N GLU A 448 -77.47 -3.85 -31.82
CA GLU A 448 -77.96 -3.80 -30.44
C GLU A 448 -78.15 -5.18 -29.80
N ASP A 449 -78.29 -6.24 -30.59
CA ASP A 449 -78.45 -7.62 -30.11
C ASP A 449 -77.10 -8.35 -29.87
N THR A 450 -75.97 -7.66 -30.13
CA THR A 450 -74.62 -8.20 -29.94
C THR A 450 -74.34 -8.45 -28.46
N CYS A 451 -73.99 -9.70 -28.11
CA CYS A 451 -73.78 -10.08 -26.71
C CYS A 451 -72.62 -11.08 -26.57
N LEU A 452 -72.15 -11.21 -25.32
CA LEU A 452 -71.14 -12.18 -24.92
C LEU A 452 -71.84 -13.45 -24.42
N GLU A 453 -71.65 -14.57 -25.12
CA GLU A 453 -72.23 -15.87 -24.77
C GLU A 453 -71.18 -16.76 -24.11
N GLN A 454 -71.51 -17.34 -22.96
CA GLN A 454 -70.60 -18.20 -22.20
C GLN A 454 -70.41 -19.57 -22.88
N MET A 455 -69.30 -19.74 -23.60
CA MET A 455 -68.99 -20.96 -24.34
C MET A 455 -68.37 -22.06 -23.47
N ALA A 456 -67.58 -21.68 -22.45
CA ALA A 456 -66.92 -22.64 -21.58
C ALA A 456 -66.77 -22.18 -20.14
N THR A 457 -66.61 -23.16 -19.24
CA THR A 457 -66.27 -22.92 -17.84
C THR A 457 -65.48 -24.08 -17.23
N TYR A 458 -64.68 -23.78 -16.21
CA TYR A 458 -63.90 -24.73 -15.43
C TYR A 458 -64.14 -24.52 -13.93
N ALA A 459 -64.43 -25.62 -13.22
CA ALA A 459 -64.67 -25.69 -11.77
C ALA A 459 -65.81 -24.78 -11.23
N TYR A 460 -66.81 -24.47 -12.06
CA TYR A 460 -67.99 -23.68 -11.69
C TYR A 460 -69.17 -24.58 -11.25
N ASP A 461 -70.07 -24.06 -10.39
CA ASP A 461 -71.22 -24.82 -9.88
C ASP A 461 -72.20 -25.19 -11.02
N ARG A 462 -72.41 -26.50 -11.18
CA ARG A 462 -73.34 -27.07 -12.17
C ARG A 462 -74.80 -26.66 -11.96
N LYS A 463 -75.19 -26.06 -10.82
CA LYS A 463 -76.58 -25.63 -10.57
C LYS A 463 -76.98 -24.30 -11.22
N LYS A 464 -76.04 -23.54 -11.80
CA LYS A 464 -76.31 -22.30 -12.57
C LYS A 464 -75.95 -22.47 -14.06
N MET A 465 -76.40 -23.56 -14.68
CA MET A 465 -75.97 -23.95 -16.03
C MET A 465 -76.26 -22.91 -17.11
N ILE A 466 -75.20 -22.59 -17.87
CA ILE A 466 -75.09 -22.56 -19.35
C ILE A 466 -76.01 -21.56 -20.10
N ASN A 467 -75.45 -20.92 -21.15
CA ASN A 467 -76.06 -19.86 -21.96
C ASN A 467 -76.35 -18.55 -21.20
N ARG A 468 -75.45 -18.15 -20.28
CA ARG A 468 -75.45 -16.78 -19.77
C ARG A 468 -75.00 -15.83 -20.88
N LYS A 469 -75.94 -15.00 -21.36
CA LYS A 469 -75.66 -13.86 -22.23
C LYS A 469 -75.41 -12.62 -21.38
N ILE A 470 -74.38 -11.84 -21.73
CA ILE A 470 -73.98 -10.60 -21.06
C ILE A 470 -73.93 -9.50 -22.13
N GLY A 471 -74.55 -8.35 -21.87
CA GLY A 471 -74.51 -7.20 -22.78
C GLY A 471 -73.13 -6.54 -22.83
N LEU A 472 -72.87 -5.77 -23.87
CA LEU A 472 -71.66 -4.93 -23.94
C LEU A 472 -71.76 -3.82 -22.88
N GLY A 473 -70.72 -3.68 -22.04
CA GLY A 473 -70.75 -2.80 -20.86
C GLY A 473 -71.45 -3.38 -19.61
N ASP A 474 -72.10 -4.55 -19.69
CA ASP A 474 -72.73 -5.17 -18.52
C ASP A 474 -71.70 -5.84 -17.61
N GLY A 475 -71.50 -5.24 -16.43
CA GLY A 475 -70.52 -5.72 -15.44
C GLY A 475 -69.08 -5.67 -15.95
N LEU A 476 -68.14 -6.22 -15.17
CA LEU A 476 -66.72 -6.11 -15.52
C LEU A 476 -66.33 -6.90 -16.78
N VAL A 477 -67.03 -7.99 -17.06
CA VAL A 477 -66.84 -8.81 -18.27
C VAL A 477 -67.25 -8.02 -19.52
N GLY A 478 -68.42 -7.36 -19.50
CA GLY A 478 -68.86 -6.47 -20.58
C GLY A 478 -68.03 -5.19 -20.69
N GLN A 479 -67.59 -4.62 -19.55
CA GLN A 479 -66.76 -3.41 -19.52
C GLN A 479 -65.34 -3.65 -20.08
N SER A 480 -64.72 -4.80 -19.77
CA SER A 480 -63.40 -5.18 -20.31
C SER A 480 -63.39 -5.27 -21.83
N VAL A 481 -64.49 -5.77 -22.41
CA VAL A 481 -64.71 -5.83 -23.87
C VAL A 481 -64.94 -4.43 -24.46
N LEU A 482 -65.73 -3.58 -23.80
CA LEU A 482 -66.01 -2.21 -24.24
C LEU A 482 -64.74 -1.33 -24.23
N GLU A 483 -63.94 -1.41 -23.17
CA GLU A 483 -62.70 -0.65 -23.01
C GLU A 483 -61.50 -1.27 -23.76
N LYS A 484 -61.64 -2.50 -24.28
CA LYS A 484 -60.55 -3.31 -24.86
C LYS A 484 -59.35 -3.47 -23.90
N ALA A 485 -59.62 -3.56 -22.60
CA ALA A 485 -58.63 -3.50 -21.55
C ALA A 485 -58.72 -4.68 -20.57
N THR A 486 -57.56 -5.20 -20.15
CA THR A 486 -57.43 -6.18 -19.07
C THR A 486 -57.88 -5.57 -17.73
N ILE A 487 -58.78 -6.23 -17.02
CA ILE A 487 -59.19 -5.87 -15.66
C ILE A 487 -58.60 -6.88 -14.67
N HIS A 488 -57.70 -6.43 -13.79
CA HIS A 488 -57.15 -7.22 -12.70
C HIS A 488 -57.62 -6.66 -11.35
N LEU A 489 -58.45 -7.42 -10.63
CA LEU A 489 -58.95 -7.08 -9.30
C LEU A 489 -58.20 -7.87 -8.23
N SER A 490 -57.44 -7.18 -7.38
CA SER A 490 -56.77 -7.77 -6.21
C SER A 490 -57.49 -7.53 -4.87
N SER A 491 -58.71 -7.00 -4.92
CA SER A 491 -59.57 -6.79 -3.75
C SER A 491 -61.03 -6.98 -4.17
N ILE A 492 -61.65 -8.04 -3.67
CA ILE A 492 -62.94 -8.53 -4.16
C ILE A 492 -64.00 -8.29 -3.08
N PRO A 493 -65.11 -7.57 -3.37
CA PRO A 493 -66.17 -7.34 -2.42
C PRO A 493 -66.78 -8.66 -1.90
N LYS A 494 -67.10 -8.69 -0.60
CA LYS A 494 -67.87 -9.79 -0.01
C LYS A 494 -69.20 -9.90 -0.75
N ASN A 495 -69.50 -11.08 -1.29
CA ASN A 495 -70.65 -11.42 -2.15
C ASN A 495 -70.49 -11.14 -3.67
N TYR A 496 -69.28 -10.85 -4.19
CA TYR A 496 -69.08 -10.71 -5.64
C TYR A 496 -69.05 -12.07 -6.37
N ILE A 497 -68.13 -12.97 -6.00
CA ILE A 497 -68.03 -14.34 -6.52
C ILE A 497 -67.46 -15.26 -5.43
N THR A 498 -67.89 -16.52 -5.41
CA THR A 498 -67.33 -17.57 -4.53
C THR A 498 -66.82 -18.75 -5.34
N ILE A 499 -65.66 -19.27 -4.96
CA ILE A 499 -65.14 -20.55 -5.42
C ILE A 499 -65.80 -21.63 -4.55
N THR A 500 -66.59 -22.49 -5.18
CA THR A 500 -67.43 -23.48 -4.52
C THR A 500 -66.79 -24.88 -4.54
N SER A 501 -66.94 -25.62 -3.45
CA SER A 501 -66.51 -27.01 -3.29
C SER A 501 -67.64 -27.83 -2.66
N GLY A 502 -67.58 -29.16 -2.78
CA GLY A 502 -68.52 -30.07 -2.09
C GLY A 502 -68.46 -29.98 -0.55
N LEU A 503 -67.47 -29.24 0.00
CA LEU A 503 -67.28 -29.01 1.44
C LEU A 503 -67.57 -27.56 1.89
N GLY A 504 -67.85 -26.62 0.98
CA GLY A 504 -68.07 -25.21 1.33
C GLY A 504 -67.67 -24.22 0.24
N GLU A 505 -67.68 -22.93 0.57
CA GLU A 505 -67.38 -21.83 -0.36
C GLU A 505 -66.33 -20.88 0.21
N ALA A 506 -65.49 -20.30 -0.66
CA ALA A 506 -64.49 -19.30 -0.28
C ALA A 506 -64.37 -18.18 -1.33
N LEU A 507 -63.98 -16.98 -0.90
CA LEU A 507 -63.72 -15.86 -1.81
C LEU A 507 -62.33 -16.03 -2.47
N PRO A 508 -62.17 -15.71 -3.77
CA PRO A 508 -60.84 -15.60 -4.38
C PRO A 508 -60.04 -14.44 -3.76
N GLU A 509 -58.73 -14.43 -3.96
CA GLU A 509 -57.88 -13.26 -3.67
C GLU A 509 -57.75 -12.34 -4.90
N THR A 510 -57.80 -12.92 -6.12
CA THR A 510 -57.74 -12.15 -7.37
C THR A 510 -58.70 -12.67 -8.44
N ILE A 511 -59.21 -11.74 -9.24
CA ILE A 511 -59.94 -11.98 -10.49
C ILE A 511 -59.18 -11.29 -11.62
N LEU A 512 -58.98 -12.00 -12.72
CA LEU A 512 -58.37 -11.51 -13.95
C LEU A 512 -59.35 -11.68 -15.11
N ILE A 513 -59.67 -10.59 -15.79
CA ILE A 513 -60.55 -10.54 -16.96
C ILE A 513 -59.71 -9.99 -18.11
N VAL A 514 -59.57 -10.76 -19.20
CA VAL A 514 -58.74 -10.42 -20.36
C VAL A 514 -59.58 -10.50 -21.63
N PRO A 515 -59.72 -9.41 -22.40
CA PRO A 515 -60.45 -9.43 -23.67
C PRO A 515 -59.66 -10.20 -24.74
N LEU A 516 -60.37 -10.93 -25.59
CA LEU A 516 -59.79 -11.67 -26.71
C LEU A 516 -59.72 -10.73 -27.92
N ILE A 517 -58.59 -10.06 -28.14
CA ILE A 517 -58.44 -9.04 -29.18
C ILE A 517 -57.59 -9.58 -30.35
N HIS A 518 -58.02 -9.35 -31.59
CA HIS A 518 -57.24 -9.59 -32.80
C HIS A 518 -57.54 -8.50 -33.84
N ASN A 519 -56.51 -7.89 -34.44
CA ASN A 519 -56.65 -6.77 -35.41
C ASN A 519 -57.60 -5.65 -34.92
N ASP A 520 -57.46 -5.24 -33.66
CA ASP A 520 -58.32 -4.28 -32.94
C ASP A 520 -59.81 -4.69 -32.78
N GLU A 521 -60.24 -5.86 -33.23
CA GLU A 521 -61.59 -6.41 -33.00
C GLU A 521 -61.60 -7.34 -31.77
N VAL A 522 -62.72 -7.37 -31.03
CA VAL A 522 -62.87 -8.17 -29.81
C VAL A 522 -63.75 -9.38 -30.09
N PHE A 523 -63.18 -10.57 -30.01
CA PHE A 523 -63.86 -11.84 -30.31
C PHE A 523 -64.49 -12.49 -29.08
N GLY A 524 -64.24 -11.95 -27.90
CA GLY A 524 -64.73 -12.47 -26.62
C GLY A 524 -63.90 -11.98 -25.44
N VAL A 525 -63.99 -12.69 -24.31
CA VAL A 525 -63.28 -12.37 -23.07
C VAL A 525 -63.13 -13.63 -22.21
N ILE A 526 -61.98 -13.77 -21.55
CA ILE A 526 -61.74 -14.81 -20.54
C ILE A 526 -61.75 -14.19 -19.14
N GLU A 527 -62.54 -14.76 -18.23
CA GLU A 527 -62.57 -14.42 -16.81
C GLU A 527 -61.98 -15.58 -16.00
N MET A 528 -61.12 -15.27 -15.03
CA MET A 528 -60.46 -16.27 -14.18
C MET A 528 -60.38 -15.78 -12.74
N ALA A 529 -60.58 -16.69 -11.78
CA ALA A 529 -60.51 -16.42 -10.36
C ALA A 529 -59.49 -17.36 -9.67
N SER A 530 -58.70 -16.79 -8.77
CA SER A 530 -57.59 -17.48 -8.08
C SER A 530 -57.55 -17.11 -6.59
N PHE A 531 -57.24 -18.10 -5.74
CA PHE A 531 -56.88 -17.89 -4.34
C PHE A 531 -55.45 -17.35 -4.16
N ASN A 532 -54.60 -17.46 -5.19
CA ASN A 532 -53.22 -16.97 -5.18
C ASN A 532 -53.12 -15.68 -5.99
N LYS A 533 -52.39 -14.67 -5.48
CA LYS A 533 -52.01 -13.48 -6.27
C LYS A 533 -51.26 -13.87 -7.55
N LEU A 534 -51.83 -13.46 -8.69
CA LEU A 534 -51.18 -13.61 -9.99
C LEU A 534 -50.01 -12.63 -10.10
N GLN A 535 -48.85 -13.15 -10.49
CA GLN A 535 -47.64 -12.40 -10.77
C GLN A 535 -47.79 -11.63 -12.09
N LYS A 536 -47.05 -10.52 -12.23
CA LYS A 536 -47.08 -9.69 -13.45
C LYS A 536 -46.80 -10.50 -14.73
N HIS A 537 -45.90 -11.48 -14.67
CA HIS A 537 -45.58 -12.32 -15.82
C HIS A 537 -46.68 -13.34 -16.16
N GLU A 538 -47.45 -13.81 -15.17
CA GLU A 538 -48.60 -14.68 -15.40
C GLU A 538 -49.75 -13.91 -16.08
N ILE A 539 -50.00 -12.67 -15.66
CA ILE A 539 -50.97 -11.78 -16.31
C ILE A 539 -50.57 -11.52 -17.77
N GLN A 540 -49.31 -11.10 -18.01
CA GLN A 540 -48.79 -10.82 -19.35
C GLN A 540 -48.75 -12.07 -20.25
N PHE A 541 -48.62 -13.26 -19.66
CA PHE A 541 -48.75 -14.51 -20.39
C PHE A 541 -50.20 -14.72 -20.85
N VAL A 542 -51.19 -14.54 -19.97
CA VAL A 542 -52.61 -14.66 -20.31
C VAL A 542 -53.01 -13.65 -21.40
N GLU A 543 -52.51 -12.41 -21.34
CA GLU A 543 -52.75 -11.39 -22.37
C GLU A 543 -52.27 -11.83 -23.78
N LYS A 544 -51.06 -12.40 -23.89
CA LYS A 544 -50.53 -12.95 -25.15
C LYS A 544 -51.27 -14.21 -25.61
N VAL A 545 -51.71 -15.03 -24.68
CA VAL A 545 -52.53 -16.20 -24.97
C VAL A 545 -53.92 -15.77 -25.48
N ALA A 546 -54.51 -14.73 -24.90
CA ALA A 546 -55.80 -14.17 -25.32
C ALA A 546 -55.76 -13.66 -26.78
N GLU A 547 -54.67 -13.02 -27.21
CA GLU A 547 -54.44 -12.63 -28.61
C GLU A 547 -54.39 -13.86 -29.55
N SER A 548 -53.68 -14.91 -29.14
CA SER A 548 -53.57 -16.16 -29.92
C SER A 548 -54.91 -16.92 -30.01
N ILE A 549 -55.69 -16.91 -28.92
CA ILE A 549 -57.06 -17.44 -28.90
C ILE A 549 -57.94 -16.60 -29.84
N ALA A 550 -57.92 -15.27 -29.74
CA ALA A 550 -58.71 -14.37 -30.55
C ALA A 550 -58.50 -14.58 -32.06
N SER A 551 -57.24 -14.69 -32.50
CA SER A 551 -56.91 -15.00 -33.90
C SER A 551 -57.43 -16.37 -34.37
N THR A 552 -57.35 -17.38 -33.50
CA THR A 552 -57.88 -18.72 -33.79
C THR A 552 -59.41 -18.72 -33.87
N ILE A 553 -60.09 -18.08 -32.91
CA ILE A 553 -61.55 -17.95 -32.88
C ILE A 553 -62.06 -17.14 -34.09
N SER A 554 -61.39 -16.03 -34.43
CA SER A 554 -61.66 -15.25 -35.63
C SER A 554 -61.58 -16.13 -36.88
N THR A 555 -60.52 -16.94 -37.01
CA THR A 555 -60.38 -17.89 -38.12
C THR A 555 -61.51 -18.94 -38.15
N VAL A 556 -61.92 -19.48 -36.99
CA VAL A 556 -63.03 -20.45 -36.90
C VAL A 556 -64.37 -19.79 -37.30
N GLN A 557 -64.67 -18.60 -36.78
CA GLN A 557 -65.90 -17.86 -37.09
C GLN A 557 -65.97 -17.46 -38.58
N VAL A 558 -64.86 -17.00 -39.17
CA VAL A 558 -64.77 -16.69 -40.60
C VAL A 558 -64.99 -17.94 -41.46
N ASN A 559 -64.42 -19.09 -41.07
CA ASN A 559 -64.64 -20.37 -41.75
C ASN A 559 -66.10 -20.85 -41.64
N GLU A 560 -66.73 -20.73 -40.47
CA GLU A 560 -68.16 -21.02 -40.30
C GLU A 560 -69.04 -20.11 -41.16
N ARG A 561 -68.80 -18.78 -41.14
CA ARG A 561 -69.54 -17.80 -41.94
C ARG A 561 -69.39 -18.10 -43.43
N THR A 562 -68.18 -18.40 -43.88
CA THR A 562 -67.89 -18.81 -45.27
C THR A 562 -68.63 -20.08 -45.66
N LYS A 563 -68.68 -21.09 -44.77
CA LYS A 563 -69.43 -22.33 -45.00
C LYS A 563 -70.94 -22.08 -45.11
N ARG A 564 -71.52 -21.26 -44.22
CA ARG A 564 -72.95 -20.89 -44.27
C ARG A 564 -73.29 -20.13 -45.56
N LEU A 565 -72.49 -19.13 -45.93
CA LEU A 565 -72.67 -18.36 -47.16
C LEU A 565 -72.51 -19.23 -48.42
N LEU A 566 -71.59 -20.19 -48.42
CA LEU A 566 -71.43 -21.15 -49.51
C LEU A 566 -72.67 -22.04 -49.66
N THR A 567 -73.22 -22.56 -48.55
CA THR A 567 -74.47 -23.34 -48.58
C THR A 567 -75.66 -22.51 -49.07
N GLN A 568 -75.81 -21.26 -48.61
CA GLN A 568 -76.85 -20.36 -49.11
C GLN A 568 -76.70 -20.05 -50.61
N SER A 569 -75.46 -19.81 -51.08
CA SER A 569 -75.16 -19.59 -52.50
C SER A 569 -75.44 -20.84 -53.36
N GLN A 570 -75.16 -22.04 -52.83
CA GLN A 570 -75.51 -23.31 -53.48
C GLN A 570 -77.03 -23.48 -53.58
N GLN A 571 -77.77 -23.29 -52.48
CA GLN A 571 -79.24 -23.36 -52.48
C GLN A 571 -79.85 -22.36 -53.46
N MET A 572 -79.41 -21.10 -53.43
CA MET A 572 -79.90 -20.06 -54.34
C MET A 572 -79.54 -20.37 -55.81
N SER A 573 -78.41 -21.03 -56.08
CA SER A 573 -78.06 -21.50 -57.43
C SER A 573 -78.90 -22.69 -57.88
N GLU A 574 -79.35 -23.56 -56.97
CA GLU A 574 -80.29 -24.65 -57.27
C GLU A 574 -81.71 -24.12 -57.53
N GLU A 575 -82.19 -23.17 -56.72
CA GLU A 575 -83.45 -22.47 -56.94
C GLU A 575 -83.47 -21.70 -58.28
N LEU A 576 -82.39 -20.98 -58.61
CA LEU A 576 -82.28 -20.29 -59.90
C LEU A 576 -82.27 -21.25 -61.09
N LYS A 577 -81.63 -22.42 -60.98
CA LYS A 577 -81.69 -23.45 -62.03
C LYS A 577 -83.07 -24.07 -62.18
N ALA A 578 -83.80 -24.25 -61.07
CA ALA A 578 -85.18 -24.71 -61.12
C ALA A 578 -86.09 -23.68 -61.81
N GLN A 579 -85.95 -22.39 -61.47
CA GLN A 579 -86.65 -21.30 -62.17
C GLN A 579 -86.25 -21.18 -63.64
N GLU A 580 -84.97 -21.36 -63.99
CA GLU A 580 -84.48 -21.33 -65.37
C GLU A 580 -85.08 -22.48 -66.20
N GLU A 581 -85.14 -23.70 -65.68
CA GLU A 581 -85.75 -24.84 -66.37
C GLU A 581 -87.28 -24.70 -66.47
N GLU A 582 -87.96 -24.15 -65.45
CA GLU A 582 -89.38 -23.82 -65.51
C GLU A 582 -89.67 -22.72 -66.56
N LEU A 583 -88.82 -21.68 -66.64
CA LEU A 583 -88.86 -20.68 -67.70
C LEU A 583 -88.60 -21.29 -69.07
N ARG A 584 -87.64 -22.21 -69.19
CA ARG A 584 -87.28 -22.91 -70.43
C ARG A 584 -88.45 -23.76 -70.93
N GLN A 585 -89.11 -24.52 -70.05
CA GLN A 585 -90.32 -25.28 -70.37
C GLN A 585 -91.47 -24.36 -70.81
N ASN A 586 -91.74 -23.28 -70.06
CA ASN A 586 -92.73 -22.28 -70.47
C ASN A 586 -92.41 -21.69 -71.85
N GLN A 587 -91.13 -21.44 -72.15
CA GLN A 587 -90.69 -20.87 -73.43
C GLN A 587 -90.79 -21.87 -74.59
N GLU A 588 -90.47 -23.15 -74.37
CA GLU A 588 -90.68 -24.26 -75.32
C GLU A 588 -92.18 -24.48 -75.60
N GLU A 589 -93.03 -24.46 -74.58
CA GLU A 589 -94.48 -24.58 -74.72
C GLU A 589 -95.08 -23.38 -75.46
N LEU A 590 -94.58 -22.16 -75.19
CA LEU A 590 -94.96 -20.95 -75.94
C LEU A 590 -94.56 -21.05 -77.42
N GLN A 591 -93.35 -21.54 -77.73
CA GLN A 591 -92.89 -21.75 -79.12
C GLN A 591 -93.70 -22.84 -79.83
N ALA A 592 -93.99 -23.96 -79.16
CA ALA A 592 -94.84 -25.01 -79.70
C ALA A 592 -96.26 -24.49 -80.00
N THR A 593 -96.80 -23.64 -79.11
CA THR A 593 -98.08 -22.96 -79.31
C THR A 593 -98.03 -21.98 -80.50
N GLN A 594 -96.96 -21.19 -80.64
CA GLN A 594 -96.76 -20.29 -81.78
C GLN A 594 -96.64 -21.04 -83.12
N GLU A 595 -95.89 -22.14 -83.18
CA GLU A 595 -95.77 -22.96 -84.40
C GLU A 595 -97.07 -23.72 -84.71
N GLN A 596 -97.84 -24.17 -83.71
CA GLN A 596 -99.20 -24.70 -83.94
C GLN A 596 -100.12 -23.63 -84.55
N MET A 597 -100.10 -22.40 -84.01
CA MET A 597 -100.88 -21.27 -84.53
C MET A 597 -100.46 -20.95 -85.98
N ARG A 598 -99.15 -20.92 -86.25
CA ARG A 598 -98.60 -20.68 -87.60
C ARG A 598 -99.01 -21.77 -88.59
N ARG A 599 -98.99 -23.04 -88.19
CA ARG A 599 -99.46 -24.16 -89.01
C ARG A 599 -100.95 -24.04 -89.32
N ARG A 600 -101.79 -23.77 -88.32
CA ARG A 600 -103.23 -23.50 -88.52
C ARG A 600 -103.48 -22.35 -89.49
N GLN A 601 -102.68 -21.29 -89.42
CA GLN A 601 -102.81 -20.16 -90.32
C GLN A 601 -102.44 -20.51 -91.77
N ILE A 602 -101.36 -21.27 -91.99
CA ILE A 602 -100.99 -21.81 -93.31
C ILE A 602 -102.06 -22.78 -93.85
N GLU A 603 -102.68 -23.58 -92.98
CA GLU A 603 -103.72 -24.53 -93.34
C GLU A 603 -105.02 -23.81 -93.78
N LEU A 604 -105.43 -22.76 -93.05
CA LEU A 604 -106.55 -21.87 -93.40
C LEU A 604 -106.29 -21.04 -94.68
N GLU A 605 -105.04 -20.63 -94.92
CA GLU A 605 -104.65 -19.98 -96.19
C GLU A 605 -104.74 -20.97 -97.36
N ARG A 606 -104.34 -22.23 -97.15
CA ARG A 606 -104.43 -23.29 -98.18
C ARG A 606 -105.89 -23.70 -98.46
N GLU A 607 -106.76 -23.76 -97.46
CA GLU A 607 -108.21 -23.89 -97.67
C GLU A 607 -108.77 -22.72 -98.48
N ASN A 608 -108.37 -21.47 -98.19
CA ASN A 608 -108.77 -20.30 -98.95
C ASN A 608 -108.31 -20.34 -100.42
N GLU A 609 -107.10 -20.81 -100.70
CA GLU A 609 -106.59 -20.99 -102.06
C GLU A 609 -107.36 -22.08 -102.81
N LEU A 610 -107.66 -23.21 -102.16
CA LEU A 610 -108.48 -24.29 -102.74
C LEU A 610 -109.90 -23.82 -103.06
N LEU A 611 -110.56 -23.11 -102.14
CA LEU A 611 -111.88 -22.51 -102.35
C LEU A 611 -111.88 -21.53 -103.55
N LYS A 612 -110.86 -20.67 -103.67
CA LYS A 612 -110.70 -19.78 -104.83
C LYS A 612 -110.55 -20.56 -106.14
N HIS A 613 -109.80 -21.67 -106.12
CA HIS A 613 -109.58 -22.48 -107.32
C HIS A 613 -110.84 -23.26 -107.73
N GLU A 614 -111.63 -23.71 -106.76
CA GLU A 614 -112.90 -24.43 -106.99
C GLU A 614 -114.01 -23.48 -107.51
N MET A 615 -114.06 -22.25 -107.01
CA MET A 615 -114.99 -21.21 -107.49
C MET A 615 -114.72 -20.73 -108.94
N ALA A 616 -113.54 -21.02 -109.52
CA ALA A 616 -113.15 -20.53 -110.84
C ALA A 616 -113.68 -21.37 -112.03
N LEU A 617 -114.29 -22.54 -111.78
CA LEU A 617 -114.56 -23.55 -112.82
C LEU A 617 -116.05 -23.88 -113.07
N VAL A 618 -117.00 -23.13 -112.50
CA VAL A 618 -118.43 -23.53 -112.45
C VAL A 618 -119.39 -22.37 -112.77
N PRO A 619 -119.34 -21.73 -113.96
CA PRO A 619 -120.45 -21.95 -114.89
C PRO A 619 -120.19 -21.65 -116.39
N GLU A 620 -120.22 -22.65 -117.28
CA GLU A 620 -120.69 -22.43 -118.67
C GLU A 620 -121.23 -23.69 -119.38
N ALA A 621 -122.31 -24.30 -118.85
CA ALA A 621 -123.06 -25.33 -119.58
C ALA A 621 -124.55 -25.48 -119.16
N LYS A 622 -125.43 -24.93 -120.01
CA LYS A 622 -126.86 -25.28 -120.29
C LYS A 622 -127.98 -24.38 -119.75
N ASN A 623 -128.55 -23.62 -120.69
CA ASN A 623 -130.00 -23.48 -120.96
C ASN A 623 -130.16 -22.76 -122.32
N ARG A 624 -131.09 -23.07 -123.24
CA ARG A 624 -132.08 -24.16 -123.35
C ARG A 624 -132.61 -24.19 -124.81
N HIS A 625 -133.15 -25.31 -125.31
CA HIS A 625 -133.94 -25.34 -126.56
C HIS A 625 -135.26 -26.09 -126.34
N ALA A 626 -136.39 -25.37 -126.50
CA ALA A 626 -137.78 -25.83 -126.66
C ALA A 626 -138.68 -24.57 -126.66
N TYR A 627 -139.76 -24.40 -127.43
CA TYR A 627 -140.22 -25.06 -128.68
C TYR A 627 -141.19 -24.06 -129.39
N VAL A 628 -141.72 -24.40 -130.58
CA VAL A 628 -142.45 -23.50 -131.50
C VAL A 628 -143.89 -23.14 -131.08
N ALA A 629 -144.30 -21.87 -131.32
CA ALA A 629 -145.61 -21.37 -131.82
C ALA A 629 -146.22 -20.17 -131.03
N ALA A 630 -146.93 -19.18 -131.60
CA ALA A 630 -146.83 -18.47 -132.89
C ALA A 630 -147.71 -17.17 -132.86
N SER A 631 -147.12 -16.00 -133.18
CA SER A 631 -147.77 -14.80 -133.76
C SER A 631 -148.89 -14.00 -133.04
N VAL A 632 -148.63 -12.70 -132.80
CA VAL A 632 -149.58 -11.52 -132.93
C VAL A 632 -150.69 -11.37 -131.86
N ARG A 633 -151.11 -10.20 -131.30
CA ARG A 633 -150.77 -8.74 -131.19
C ARG A 633 -151.77 -8.16 -130.12
N LYS A 634 -151.75 -6.93 -129.54
CA LYS A 634 -150.92 -5.70 -129.56
C LYS A 634 -151.21 -4.87 -128.27
N ALA A 635 -150.41 -3.82 -128.02
CA ALA A 635 -150.77 -2.55 -127.33
C ALA A 635 -151.31 -2.61 -125.88
N PHE A 636 -150.40 -2.42 -124.91
CA PHE A 636 -150.02 -1.06 -124.53
C PHE A 636 -148.51 -0.88 -124.73
#